data_AF-A0A2A4MYF2-F1
#
_entry.id   AF-A0A2A4MYF2-F1
#
_cell.length_a   1.000
_cell.length_b   1.000
_cell.length_c   1.000
_cell.angle_alpha   90.00
_cell.angle_beta   90.00
_cell.angle_gamma   90.00
#
_symmetry.space_group_name_H-M   'P 1'
#
loop_
_entity.id
_entity.type
_entity.pdbx_description
1 polymer ?
#
loop_
_entity_poly.entity_id
_entity_poly.type
_entity_poly.pdbx_seq_one_letter_code
_entity_poly.pdbx_strand_id
1 'polypeptide(L)'
;MNFSPGINSFVSEPFTVNIPDTRPKAFIPDSNFRNFLNATYPTFIDGSGDSLVIDSAATLTGTLNCNSQNITDLTGVEFFVNITNLYCNSNQLTTLPNLDSLTSLQRLYCYNNQLTTLPGLTNNTTLQYLYCYNNQLTTLPDLTNNTALQYLRCNNNQITALPDLTNNTTLQYLHCHNNQITVLPDLTNNTALLYLDCNNNQLTTLPDLMNSTALLNLYCNNNKLTVLPDFTNNTALEELMCSYNQLTALPDLSNNIVLYWLECDNNKLDFSDARELRIADTLPDLIVYEYSPQNPFGIPDTIDLNPGDTLILSIANQDSALSYQWFRGTDTITGATDTLLIILNVTLTDSGVYTCRSYGTALDTPPMINGFGISSFVSEPLTVNIISAPLSASISYQKNASCNGGMDGEAAVTVTGGTSPYTLQWSDSSAQTTDTVYNLNAGIYYVVATDSLGTTDTAYVTLDEPLVVTGSQTLILCSGDSVTVGSNVYDSTGAYTDLFMASNGCDSIFTTNLTVDTAITGIQTLSICAGDSIIVGSSVYNASGIYTDILTSTKGCDSVNTTNLTVTDLPVVSITGLDTNYCLNDAVETLTGTPAGGIFSGAGMNGTQFSPANADTGTHTITYYYTDGNNCTDSVSQNVTVNICTGINNQSSTNNIQLKIYPNPNTGVFTVEMEIPELQDIIISITNILGQSVYKEMLSKNIYKKQIDLNATSTGIYNLQVVIGKEITNKKIIIK
;
A
#
# COMPACT_ATOMS: atom_id res chain seq x y z
N MET A 1 -51.15 3.97 101.93
CA MET A 1 -51.14 3.34 103.26
C MET A 1 -51.33 1.83 103.07
N ASN A 2 -50.31 1.08 103.51
CA ASN A 2 -50.14 -0.36 103.73
C ASN A 2 -50.50 -1.42 102.68
N PHE A 3 -49.44 -2.08 102.20
CA PHE A 3 -49.36 -3.26 101.33
C PHE A 3 -49.46 -4.58 102.12
N SER A 4 -50.01 -5.61 101.48
CA SER A 4 -49.38 -6.94 101.42
C SER A 4 -49.80 -7.67 100.11
N PRO A 5 -48.89 -8.35 99.38
CA PRO A 5 -49.11 -8.84 98.03
C PRO A 5 -49.44 -10.34 97.98
N GLY A 6 -50.52 -10.70 97.27
CA GLY A 6 -50.83 -12.08 96.88
C GLY A 6 -50.57 -12.23 95.38
N ILE A 7 -49.65 -13.13 95.03
CA ILE A 7 -49.13 -13.40 93.69
C ILE A 7 -50.26 -13.75 92.72
N ASN A 8 -50.43 -12.94 91.67
CA ASN A 8 -51.17 -13.27 90.45
C ASN A 8 -50.20 -13.12 89.27
N SER A 9 -49.74 -14.23 88.71
CA SER A 9 -49.09 -14.27 87.40
C SER A 9 -48.82 -15.72 87.00
N PHE A 10 -49.79 -16.38 86.35
CA PHE A 10 -49.46 -17.47 85.43
C PHE A 10 -48.92 -16.83 84.16
N VAL A 11 -47.59 -16.80 84.01
CA VAL A 11 -46.98 -16.66 82.68
C VAL A 11 -47.01 -18.06 82.09
N SER A 12 -47.85 -18.30 81.09
CA SER A 12 -47.65 -19.45 80.21
C SER A 12 -46.30 -19.27 79.53
N GLU A 13 -45.38 -20.23 79.70
CA GLU A 13 -44.20 -20.27 78.84
C GLU A 13 -44.65 -20.24 77.38
N PRO A 14 -43.96 -19.48 76.50
CA PRO A 14 -44.31 -19.48 75.09
C PRO A 14 -44.11 -20.90 74.55
N PHE A 15 -45.21 -21.60 74.27
CA PHE A 15 -45.17 -22.87 73.56
C PHE A 15 -44.90 -22.56 72.09
N THR A 16 -43.67 -22.80 71.65
CA THR A 16 -43.30 -22.73 70.24
C THR A 16 -44.05 -23.83 69.49
N VAL A 17 -45.06 -23.43 68.72
CA VAL A 17 -45.66 -24.32 67.72
C VAL A 17 -44.61 -24.51 66.63
N ASN A 18 -43.91 -25.65 66.66
CA ASN A 18 -43.02 -26.06 65.58
C ASN A 18 -43.90 -26.45 64.38
N ILE A 19 -44.26 -25.47 63.55
CA ILE A 19 -44.92 -25.74 62.27
C ILE A 19 -43.86 -26.44 61.42
N PRO A 20 -44.08 -27.69 60.96
CA PRO A 20 -43.12 -28.36 60.11
C PRO A 20 -42.88 -27.51 58.86
N ASP A 21 -41.62 -27.24 58.52
CA ASP A 21 -41.27 -26.61 57.24
C ASP A 21 -41.70 -27.58 56.11
N THR A 22 -42.84 -27.28 55.49
CA THR A 22 -43.48 -28.09 54.44
C THR A 22 -42.94 -27.80 53.05
N ARG A 23 -41.98 -26.87 52.91
CA ARG A 23 -41.38 -26.55 51.62
C ARG A 23 -40.65 -27.77 51.04
N PRO A 24 -40.62 -27.94 49.70
CA PRO A 24 -39.89 -29.02 49.07
C PRO A 24 -38.39 -28.95 49.38
N LYS A 25 -37.80 -30.10 49.73
CA LYS A 25 -36.40 -30.22 50.13
C LYS A 25 -35.67 -31.27 49.31
N ALA A 26 -34.40 -31.02 49.01
CA ALA A 26 -33.49 -31.95 48.35
C ALA A 26 -32.28 -32.23 49.25
N PHE A 27 -31.88 -33.50 49.34
CA PHE A 27 -30.68 -33.88 50.08
C PHE A 27 -29.43 -33.55 49.26
N ILE A 28 -28.42 -32.95 49.90
CA ILE A 28 -27.12 -32.64 49.28
C ILE A 28 -26.08 -33.61 49.84
N PRO A 29 -25.59 -34.60 49.07
CA PRO A 29 -24.72 -35.66 49.59
C PRO A 29 -23.33 -35.18 50.01
N ASP A 30 -22.75 -34.23 49.27
CA ASP A 30 -21.39 -33.73 49.52
C ASP A 30 -21.35 -32.72 50.68
N SER A 31 -20.52 -32.98 51.69
CA SER A 31 -20.39 -32.11 52.85
C SER A 31 -19.74 -30.76 52.53
N ASN A 32 -18.81 -30.71 51.59
CA ASN A 32 -18.16 -29.46 51.20
C ASN A 32 -19.15 -28.59 50.42
N PHE A 33 -19.98 -29.18 49.56
CA PHE A 33 -21.03 -28.44 48.85
C PHE A 33 -22.10 -27.92 49.82
N ARG A 34 -22.55 -28.76 50.78
CA ARG A 34 -23.43 -28.31 51.87
C ARG A 34 -22.84 -27.16 52.67
N ASN A 35 -21.59 -27.30 53.10
CA ASN A 35 -20.92 -26.28 53.91
C ASN A 35 -20.78 -24.96 53.15
N PHE A 36 -20.44 -25.02 51.86
CA PHE A 36 -20.40 -23.86 50.98
C PHE A 36 -21.76 -23.16 50.90
N LEU A 37 -22.84 -23.92 50.66
CA LEU A 37 -24.19 -23.38 50.55
C LEU A 37 -24.66 -22.79 51.88
N ASN A 38 -24.39 -23.45 53.01
CA ASN A 38 -24.74 -22.94 54.33
C ASN A 38 -23.99 -21.65 54.67
N ALA A 39 -22.71 -21.55 54.30
CA ALA A 39 -21.90 -20.36 54.55
C ALA A 39 -22.29 -19.17 53.66
N THR A 40 -22.63 -19.44 52.40
CA THR A 40 -22.88 -18.39 51.38
C THR A 40 -24.35 -18.01 51.29
N TYR A 41 -25.24 -19.00 51.42
CA TYR A 41 -26.69 -18.90 51.26
C TYR A 41 -27.43 -19.61 52.40
N PRO A 42 -27.28 -19.15 53.66
CA PRO A 42 -27.84 -19.84 54.82
C PRO A 42 -29.36 -20.04 54.76
N THR A 43 -30.09 -19.16 54.06
CA THR A 43 -31.55 -19.29 53.87
C THR A 43 -31.97 -20.41 52.91
N PHE A 44 -31.01 -21.00 52.20
CA PHE A 44 -31.25 -22.09 51.24
C PHE A 44 -31.10 -23.45 51.90
N ILE A 45 -30.47 -23.54 53.08
CA ILE A 45 -30.36 -24.77 53.84
C ILE A 45 -31.47 -24.80 54.89
N ASP A 46 -32.06 -25.97 55.09
CA ASP A 46 -33.13 -26.14 56.07
C ASP A 46 -32.60 -26.06 57.51
N GLY A 47 -33.50 -25.94 58.49
CA GLY A 47 -33.11 -25.82 59.90
C GLY A 47 -32.34 -27.02 60.48
N SER A 48 -32.26 -28.16 59.77
CA SER A 48 -31.43 -29.29 60.17
C SER A 48 -29.99 -29.20 59.68
N GLY A 49 -29.71 -28.36 58.68
CA GLY A 49 -28.37 -28.17 58.11
C GLY A 49 -28.01 -29.14 56.97
N ASP A 50 -28.90 -30.09 56.64
CA ASP A 50 -28.56 -31.21 55.75
C ASP A 50 -29.27 -31.18 54.39
N SER A 51 -30.33 -30.38 54.25
CA SER A 51 -31.15 -30.34 53.02
C SER A 51 -31.25 -28.95 52.41
N LEU A 52 -31.22 -28.88 51.09
CA LEU A 52 -31.53 -27.69 50.30
C LEU A 52 -33.04 -27.48 50.24
N VAL A 53 -33.49 -26.27 50.55
CA VAL A 53 -34.87 -25.80 50.31
C VAL A 53 -34.99 -25.39 48.85
N ILE A 54 -35.72 -26.18 48.06
CA ILE A 54 -35.75 -26.07 46.59
C ILE A 54 -36.30 -24.70 46.15
N ASP A 55 -37.40 -24.25 46.76
CA ASP A 55 -38.00 -22.94 46.42
C ASP A 55 -37.04 -21.79 46.65
N SER A 56 -36.23 -21.86 47.72
CA SER A 56 -35.20 -20.86 48.02
C SER A 56 -34.08 -20.89 46.97
N ALA A 57 -33.60 -22.08 46.60
CA ALA A 57 -32.56 -22.25 45.59
C ALA A 57 -33.00 -21.69 44.23
N ALA A 58 -34.26 -21.91 43.85
CA ALA A 58 -34.86 -21.38 42.64
C ALA A 58 -34.92 -19.84 42.60
N THR A 59 -34.82 -19.14 43.74
CA THR A 59 -34.76 -17.66 43.75
C THR A 59 -33.40 -17.10 43.36
N LEU A 60 -32.33 -17.92 43.34
CA LEU A 60 -31.00 -17.44 42.97
C LEU A 60 -30.93 -17.17 41.47
N THR A 61 -30.66 -15.91 41.13
CA THR A 61 -30.36 -15.46 39.77
C THR A 61 -28.89 -15.08 39.64
N GLY A 62 -28.34 -15.13 38.43
CA GLY A 62 -26.96 -14.71 38.20
C GLY A 62 -25.97 -15.85 38.42
N THR A 63 -25.10 -15.75 39.42
CA THR A 63 -23.93 -16.65 39.56
C THR A 63 -24.02 -17.54 40.79
N LEU A 64 -23.89 -18.85 40.60
CA LEU A 64 -23.52 -19.80 41.65
C LEU A 64 -22.03 -20.12 41.52
N ASN A 65 -21.22 -19.61 42.44
CA ASN A 65 -19.77 -19.82 42.43
C ASN A 65 -19.32 -20.71 43.58
N CYS A 66 -19.16 -22.00 43.31
CA CYS A 66 -18.67 -23.03 44.22
C CYS A 66 -17.27 -23.54 43.81
N ASN A 67 -16.46 -22.68 43.20
CA ASN A 67 -15.12 -23.05 42.76
C ASN A 67 -14.15 -23.26 43.94
N SER A 68 -13.15 -24.14 43.75
CA SER A 68 -12.07 -24.35 44.72
C SER A 68 -12.52 -24.74 46.14
N GLN A 69 -13.59 -25.52 46.27
CA GLN A 69 -14.19 -25.92 47.55
C GLN A 69 -13.90 -27.39 47.92
N ASN A 70 -13.07 -28.11 47.14
CA ASN A 70 -12.86 -29.55 47.27
C ASN A 70 -14.18 -30.36 47.18
N ILE A 71 -15.12 -29.93 46.36
CA ILE A 71 -16.39 -30.64 46.15
C ILE A 71 -16.15 -31.87 45.28
N THR A 72 -16.76 -33.00 45.66
CA THR A 72 -16.69 -34.29 44.95
C THR A 72 -18.01 -34.65 44.26
N ASP A 73 -19.14 -34.15 44.77
CA ASP A 73 -20.47 -34.37 44.21
C ASP A 73 -21.30 -33.08 44.26
N LEU A 74 -21.83 -32.66 43.11
CA LEU A 74 -22.59 -31.43 42.94
C LEU A 74 -24.11 -31.63 42.91
N THR A 75 -24.58 -32.83 43.26
CA THR A 75 -26.01 -33.15 43.37
C THR A 75 -26.75 -32.11 44.19
N GLY A 76 -27.87 -31.63 43.65
CA GLY A 76 -28.68 -30.53 44.15
C GLY A 76 -28.47 -29.19 43.43
N VAL A 77 -27.45 -29.07 42.58
CA VAL A 77 -27.28 -27.88 41.72
C VAL A 77 -28.41 -27.75 40.68
N GLU A 78 -29.05 -28.85 40.31
CA GLU A 78 -30.18 -28.92 39.37
C GLU A 78 -31.41 -28.10 39.82
N PHE A 79 -31.47 -27.71 41.10
CA PHE A 79 -32.57 -26.90 41.67
C PHE A 79 -32.33 -25.38 41.57
N PHE A 80 -31.14 -24.94 41.15
CA PHE A 80 -30.81 -23.52 40.96
C PHE A 80 -31.21 -23.05 39.55
N VAL A 81 -32.47 -23.26 39.18
CA VAL A 81 -32.97 -23.18 37.79
C VAL A 81 -32.83 -21.81 37.12
N ASN A 82 -32.67 -20.73 37.89
CA ASN A 82 -32.63 -19.35 37.38
C ASN A 82 -31.20 -18.76 37.31
N ILE A 83 -30.16 -19.55 37.60
CA ILE A 83 -28.78 -19.07 37.46
C ILE A 83 -28.39 -18.94 35.98
N THR A 84 -27.56 -17.95 35.70
CA THR A 84 -26.95 -17.74 34.38
C THR A 84 -25.51 -18.22 34.33
N ASN A 85 -24.83 -18.35 35.48
CA ASN A 85 -23.43 -18.76 35.55
C ASN A 85 -23.23 -19.81 36.64
N LEU A 86 -22.64 -20.95 36.28
CA LEU A 86 -22.23 -22.00 37.20
C LEU A 86 -20.71 -22.15 37.18
N TYR A 87 -20.06 -21.77 38.28
CA TYR A 87 -18.60 -21.90 38.44
C TYR A 87 -18.33 -23.01 39.47
N CYS A 88 -17.99 -24.19 38.97
CA CYS A 88 -17.65 -25.38 39.76
C CYS A 88 -16.24 -25.90 39.45
N ASN A 89 -15.39 -25.04 38.87
CA ASN A 89 -14.02 -25.35 38.49
C ASN A 89 -13.09 -25.56 39.70
N SER A 90 -11.95 -26.20 39.47
CA SER A 90 -10.92 -26.45 40.49
C SER A 90 -11.44 -27.25 41.71
N ASN A 91 -12.24 -28.28 41.46
CA ASN A 91 -12.79 -29.18 42.47
C ASN A 91 -12.30 -30.62 42.21
N GLN A 92 -12.95 -31.63 42.81
CA GLN A 92 -12.63 -33.05 42.67
C GLN A 92 -13.80 -33.81 42.03
N LEU A 93 -14.59 -33.14 41.18
CA LEU A 93 -15.78 -33.70 40.56
C LEU A 93 -15.40 -34.78 39.55
N THR A 94 -16.01 -35.95 39.65
CA THR A 94 -15.88 -37.04 38.67
C THR A 94 -17.05 -37.08 37.67
N THR A 95 -18.18 -36.50 38.06
CA THR A 95 -19.38 -36.31 37.23
C THR A 95 -20.05 -34.98 37.58
N LEU A 96 -20.93 -34.50 36.70
CA LEU A 96 -21.90 -33.45 37.02
C LEU A 96 -23.31 -34.05 36.98
N PRO A 97 -24.23 -33.57 37.82
CA PRO A 97 -25.65 -33.95 37.73
C PRO A 97 -26.28 -33.40 36.44
N ASN A 98 -27.52 -33.80 36.16
CA ASN A 98 -28.24 -33.30 34.98
C ASN A 98 -28.47 -31.78 35.11
N LEU A 99 -28.07 -31.02 34.07
CA LEU A 99 -28.19 -29.56 34.02
C LEU A 99 -29.32 -29.07 33.10
N ASP A 100 -30.15 -29.96 32.56
CA ASP A 100 -31.24 -29.61 31.63
C ASP A 100 -32.27 -28.63 32.24
N SER A 101 -32.41 -28.61 33.57
CA SER A 101 -33.30 -27.68 34.28
C SER A 101 -32.76 -26.25 34.35
N LEU A 102 -31.46 -26.03 34.09
CA LEU A 102 -30.80 -24.73 34.13
C LEU A 102 -30.94 -24.04 32.76
N THR A 103 -32.16 -23.80 32.31
CA THR A 103 -32.46 -23.29 30.96
C THR A 103 -31.94 -21.87 30.71
N SER A 104 -31.60 -21.12 31.76
CA SER A 104 -31.02 -19.77 31.69
C SER A 104 -29.49 -19.75 31.68
N LEU A 105 -28.84 -20.91 31.71
CA LEU A 105 -27.38 -21.02 31.84
C LEU A 105 -26.67 -20.46 30.60
N GLN A 106 -25.81 -19.48 30.82
CA GLN A 106 -24.97 -18.83 29.81
C GLN A 106 -23.50 -19.23 29.94
N ARG A 107 -23.04 -19.56 31.16
CA ARG A 107 -21.64 -19.90 31.44
C ARG A 107 -21.54 -21.16 32.30
N LEU A 108 -20.87 -22.19 31.79
CA LEU A 108 -20.52 -23.40 32.53
C LEU A 108 -19.01 -23.54 32.65
N TYR A 109 -18.49 -23.34 33.87
CA TYR A 109 -17.06 -23.35 34.17
C TYR A 109 -16.78 -24.55 35.08
N CYS A 110 -16.43 -25.68 34.46
CA CYS A 110 -16.19 -26.97 35.14
C CYS A 110 -14.77 -27.53 34.91
N TYR A 111 -13.86 -26.69 34.43
CA TYR A 111 -12.45 -27.03 34.21
C TYR A 111 -11.68 -27.37 35.51
N ASN A 112 -10.51 -28.00 35.38
CA ASN A 112 -9.69 -28.47 36.51
C ASN A 112 -10.48 -29.37 37.48
N ASN A 113 -11.06 -30.45 36.96
CA ASN A 113 -11.76 -31.48 37.73
C ASN A 113 -11.28 -32.88 37.27
N GLN A 114 -12.01 -33.93 37.63
CA GLN A 114 -11.74 -35.32 37.22
C GLN A 114 -12.89 -35.88 36.37
N LEU A 115 -13.59 -35.01 35.64
CA LEU A 115 -14.78 -35.37 34.87
C LEU A 115 -14.41 -36.32 33.74
N THR A 116 -15.08 -37.47 33.66
CA THR A 116 -14.93 -38.43 32.55
C THR A 116 -15.98 -38.21 31.46
N THR A 117 -17.10 -37.59 31.81
CA THR A 117 -18.19 -37.20 30.90
C THR A 117 -18.81 -35.88 31.37
N LEU A 118 -19.51 -35.20 30.46
CA LEU A 118 -20.43 -34.12 30.81
C LEU A 118 -21.88 -34.60 30.63
N PRO A 119 -22.83 -34.04 31.39
CA PRO A 119 -24.24 -34.30 31.21
C PRO A 119 -24.72 -33.76 29.85
N GLY A 120 -25.94 -34.15 29.44
CA GLY A 120 -26.60 -33.52 28.31
C GLY A 120 -26.75 -32.01 28.54
N LEU A 121 -26.58 -31.23 27.46
CA LEU A 121 -26.68 -29.76 27.48
C LEU A 121 -27.71 -29.22 26.48
N THR A 122 -28.56 -30.11 25.94
CA THR A 122 -29.49 -29.84 24.84
C THR A 122 -30.52 -28.76 25.17
N ASN A 123 -30.90 -28.62 26.45
CA ASN A 123 -31.85 -27.61 26.92
C ASN A 123 -31.18 -26.30 27.36
N ASN A 124 -29.86 -26.24 27.46
CA ASN A 124 -29.12 -25.03 27.83
C ASN A 124 -28.87 -24.14 26.59
N THR A 125 -29.93 -23.79 25.86
CA THR A 125 -29.82 -23.10 24.56
C THR A 125 -29.19 -21.71 24.64
N THR A 126 -29.15 -21.09 25.82
CA THR A 126 -28.50 -19.79 26.08
C THR A 126 -27.00 -19.89 26.36
N LEU A 127 -26.42 -21.09 26.37
CA LEU A 127 -25.02 -21.31 26.73
C LEU A 127 -24.08 -20.64 25.72
N GLN A 128 -23.26 -19.70 26.22
CA GLN A 128 -22.28 -18.95 25.46
C GLN A 128 -20.85 -19.42 25.72
N TYR A 129 -20.57 -19.90 26.94
CA TYR A 129 -19.24 -20.33 27.37
C TYR A 129 -19.29 -21.72 27.99
N LEU A 130 -18.59 -22.68 27.37
CA LEU A 130 -18.40 -24.03 27.89
C LEU A 130 -16.91 -24.28 28.16
N TYR A 131 -16.50 -24.19 29.42
CA TYR A 131 -15.10 -24.32 29.85
C TYR A 131 -14.94 -25.61 30.67
N CYS A 132 -14.51 -26.67 29.99
CA CYS A 132 -14.37 -28.03 30.53
C CYS A 132 -12.94 -28.60 30.36
N TYR A 133 -11.96 -27.73 30.11
CA TYR A 133 -10.56 -28.11 29.95
C TYR A 133 -9.93 -28.68 31.23
N ASN A 134 -8.79 -29.38 31.11
CA ASN A 134 -8.11 -30.05 32.23
C ASN A 134 -9.05 -31.01 32.99
N ASN A 135 -9.59 -31.99 32.28
CA ASN A 135 -10.42 -33.07 32.81
C ASN A 135 -9.98 -34.42 32.18
N GLN A 136 -10.81 -35.46 32.26
CA GLN A 136 -10.58 -36.78 31.69
C GLN A 136 -11.66 -37.13 30.65
N LEU A 137 -12.22 -36.12 29.98
CA LEU A 137 -13.32 -36.29 29.02
C LEU A 137 -12.83 -37.06 27.79
N THR A 138 -13.57 -38.07 27.37
CA THR A 138 -13.31 -38.83 26.13
C THR A 138 -14.17 -38.37 24.95
N THR A 139 -15.27 -37.67 25.26
CA THR A 139 -16.24 -37.10 24.32
C THR A 139 -16.89 -35.86 24.94
N LEU A 140 -17.56 -35.04 24.12
CA LEU A 140 -18.47 -33.99 24.56
C LEU A 140 -19.92 -34.38 24.22
N PRO A 141 -20.92 -33.83 24.93
CA PRO A 141 -22.33 -34.04 24.61
C PRO A 141 -22.68 -33.39 23.27
N ASP A 142 -23.88 -33.68 22.76
CA ASP A 142 -24.44 -32.96 21.61
C ASP A 142 -24.60 -31.47 21.94
N LEU A 143 -24.06 -30.61 21.08
CA LEU A 143 -24.05 -29.15 21.20
C LEU A 143 -24.87 -28.44 20.12
N THR A 144 -25.59 -29.18 19.27
CA THR A 144 -26.32 -28.63 18.11
C THR A 144 -27.39 -27.60 18.47
N ASN A 145 -27.97 -27.69 19.67
CA ASN A 145 -28.96 -26.74 20.18
C ASN A 145 -28.36 -25.54 20.94
N ASN A 146 -27.06 -25.55 21.22
CA ASN A 146 -26.37 -24.45 21.91
C ASN A 146 -25.94 -23.38 20.90
N THR A 147 -26.89 -22.84 20.11
CA THR A 147 -26.60 -21.93 18.99
C THR A 147 -26.03 -20.57 19.42
N ALA A 148 -26.07 -20.25 20.72
CA ALA A 148 -25.46 -19.06 21.30
C ALA A 148 -23.99 -19.24 21.70
N LEU A 149 -23.41 -20.44 21.51
CA LEU A 149 -22.06 -20.78 21.94
C LEU A 149 -21.02 -19.92 21.22
N GLN A 150 -20.18 -19.23 21.99
CA GLN A 150 -19.12 -18.35 21.51
C GLN A 150 -17.73 -18.89 21.86
N TYR A 151 -17.62 -19.57 22.99
CA TYR A 151 -16.36 -20.13 23.48
C TYR A 151 -16.53 -21.60 23.87
N LEU A 152 -15.78 -22.46 23.19
CA LEU A 152 -15.64 -23.87 23.53
C LEU A 152 -14.19 -24.17 23.93
N ARG A 153 -13.96 -24.40 25.24
CA ARG A 153 -12.65 -24.75 25.79
C ARG A 153 -12.67 -26.16 26.37
N CYS A 154 -12.20 -27.11 25.58
CA CYS A 154 -12.17 -28.54 25.90
C CYS A 154 -10.74 -29.13 25.83
N ASN A 155 -9.73 -28.26 25.77
CA ASN A 155 -8.33 -28.65 25.74
C ASN A 155 -7.86 -29.45 26.97
N ASN A 156 -6.74 -30.16 26.85
CA ASN A 156 -6.18 -31.01 27.91
C ASN A 156 -7.20 -32.04 28.45
N ASN A 157 -7.72 -32.87 27.55
CA ASN A 157 -8.63 -33.98 27.83
C ASN A 157 -8.17 -35.24 27.05
N GLN A 158 -9.04 -36.23 26.91
CA GLN A 158 -8.81 -37.46 26.13
C GLN A 158 -9.81 -37.58 24.97
N ILE A 159 -10.27 -36.43 24.44
CA ILE A 159 -11.33 -36.38 23.44
C ILE A 159 -10.83 -36.96 22.12
N THR A 160 -11.60 -37.87 21.53
CA THR A 160 -11.26 -38.53 20.25
C THR A 160 -11.95 -37.91 19.03
N ALA A 161 -13.09 -37.24 19.26
CA ALA A 161 -13.82 -36.47 18.26
C ALA A 161 -14.67 -35.38 18.96
N LEU A 162 -14.79 -34.23 18.31
CA LEU A 162 -15.75 -33.18 18.73
C LEU A 162 -17.15 -33.50 18.16
N PRO A 163 -18.22 -32.99 18.79
CA PRO A 163 -19.57 -33.09 18.25
C PRO A 163 -19.72 -32.24 16.98
N ASP A 164 -20.86 -32.37 16.29
CA ASP A 164 -21.21 -31.47 15.21
C ASP A 164 -21.34 -30.03 15.74
N LEU A 165 -20.67 -29.09 15.06
CA LEU A 165 -20.63 -27.67 15.42
C LEU A 165 -21.24 -26.75 14.35
N THR A 166 -21.86 -27.32 13.30
CA THR A 166 -22.38 -26.57 12.15
C THR A 166 -23.47 -25.55 12.52
N ASN A 167 -24.23 -25.80 13.59
CA ASN A 167 -25.27 -24.88 14.10
C ASN A 167 -24.73 -23.82 15.07
N ASN A 168 -23.49 -23.93 15.54
CA ASN A 168 -22.89 -23.00 16.50
C ASN A 168 -22.25 -21.80 15.77
N THR A 169 -23.02 -21.10 14.93
CA THR A 169 -22.51 -20.05 14.02
C THR A 169 -21.91 -18.84 14.74
N THR A 170 -22.20 -18.65 16.04
CA THR A 170 -21.62 -17.60 16.89
C THR A 170 -20.26 -17.97 17.49
N LEU A 171 -19.75 -19.18 17.23
CA LEU A 171 -18.50 -19.69 17.81
C LEU A 171 -17.31 -18.84 17.33
N GLN A 172 -16.62 -18.23 18.28
CA GLN A 172 -15.46 -17.36 18.05
C GLN A 172 -14.15 -18.03 18.45
N TYR A 173 -14.17 -18.84 19.52
CA TYR A 173 -12.98 -19.47 20.07
C TYR A 173 -13.20 -20.97 20.25
N LEU A 174 -12.42 -21.75 19.51
CA LEU A 174 -12.37 -23.20 19.64
C LEU A 174 -10.98 -23.63 20.13
N HIS A 175 -10.89 -24.00 21.41
CA HIS A 175 -9.68 -24.56 22.00
C HIS A 175 -9.90 -26.05 22.27
N CYS A 176 -9.33 -26.89 21.43
CA CYS A 176 -9.40 -28.35 21.53
C CYS A 176 -8.01 -29.01 21.54
N HIS A 177 -6.96 -28.24 21.78
CA HIS A 177 -5.60 -28.74 21.86
C HIS A 177 -5.34 -29.75 22.98
N ASN A 178 -4.25 -30.52 22.86
CA ASN A 178 -3.87 -31.57 23.82
C ASN A 178 -5.02 -32.57 24.06
N ASN A 179 -5.47 -33.20 22.97
CA ASN A 179 -6.48 -34.25 22.96
C ASN A 179 -6.02 -35.41 22.04
N GLN A 180 -6.93 -36.32 21.69
CA GLN A 180 -6.69 -37.44 20.78
C GLN A 180 -7.55 -37.32 19.50
N ILE A 181 -7.88 -36.09 19.10
CA ILE A 181 -8.80 -35.82 17.99
C ILE A 181 -8.14 -36.24 16.68
N THR A 182 -8.87 -37.04 15.90
CA THR A 182 -8.40 -37.53 14.59
C THR A 182 -8.96 -36.71 13.42
N VAL A 183 -10.11 -36.08 13.61
CA VAL A 183 -10.76 -35.21 12.63
C VAL A 183 -11.55 -34.12 13.36
N LEU A 184 -11.49 -32.89 12.86
CA LEU A 184 -12.37 -31.81 13.30
C LEU A 184 -13.72 -31.90 12.56
N PRO A 185 -14.83 -31.41 13.16
CA PRO A 185 -16.11 -31.32 12.46
C PRO A 185 -16.02 -30.30 11.32
N ASP A 186 -17.03 -30.28 10.46
CA ASP A 186 -17.18 -29.22 9.48
C ASP A 186 -17.34 -27.87 10.20
N LEU A 187 -16.50 -26.90 9.82
CA LEU A 187 -16.47 -25.56 10.40
C LEU A 187 -16.87 -24.46 9.40
N THR A 188 -17.35 -24.83 8.20
CA THR A 188 -17.66 -23.88 7.12
C THR A 188 -18.75 -22.85 7.48
N ASN A 189 -19.65 -23.18 8.42
CA ASN A 189 -20.70 -22.28 8.91
C ASN A 189 -20.26 -21.43 10.12
N ASN A 190 -19.10 -21.69 10.70
CA ASN A 190 -18.60 -20.96 11.87
C ASN A 190 -17.84 -19.69 11.44
N THR A 191 -18.48 -18.82 10.66
CA THR A 191 -17.85 -17.64 10.04
C THR A 191 -17.37 -16.59 11.05
N ALA A 192 -17.83 -16.67 12.31
CA ALA A 192 -17.40 -15.82 13.41
C ALA A 192 -16.10 -16.29 14.09
N LEU A 193 -15.51 -17.40 13.64
CA LEU A 193 -14.32 -17.99 14.26
C LEU A 193 -13.12 -17.04 14.15
N LEU A 194 -12.60 -16.61 15.30
CA LEU A 194 -11.42 -15.75 15.42
C LEU A 194 -10.17 -16.56 15.75
N TYR A 195 -10.34 -17.67 16.47
CA TYR A 195 -9.25 -18.42 17.05
C TYR A 195 -9.54 -19.92 17.01
N LEU A 196 -8.70 -20.66 16.29
CA LEU A 196 -8.74 -22.11 16.22
C LEU A 196 -7.43 -22.70 16.72
N ASP A 197 -7.51 -23.40 17.85
CA ASP A 197 -6.37 -24.06 18.45
C ASP A 197 -6.65 -25.55 18.65
N CYS A 198 -6.07 -26.31 17.72
CA CYS A 198 -6.15 -27.75 17.64
C CYS A 198 -4.76 -28.41 17.74
N ASN A 199 -3.79 -27.73 18.35
CA ASN A 199 -2.43 -28.25 18.48
C ASN A 199 -2.38 -29.53 19.33
N ASN A 200 -1.33 -30.34 19.16
CA ASN A 200 -1.15 -31.59 19.93
C ASN A 200 -2.38 -32.52 19.84
N ASN A 201 -2.72 -32.94 18.63
CA ASN A 201 -3.78 -33.90 18.35
C ASN A 201 -3.27 -34.98 17.36
N GLN A 202 -4.19 -35.72 16.73
CA GLN A 202 -3.89 -36.77 15.76
C GLN A 202 -4.48 -36.44 14.37
N LEU A 203 -4.67 -35.15 14.07
CA LEU A 203 -5.33 -34.69 12.85
C LEU A 203 -4.50 -35.00 11.61
N THR A 204 -5.12 -35.58 10.58
CA THR A 204 -4.49 -35.80 9.28
C THR A 204 -4.83 -34.71 8.26
N THR A 205 -5.94 -33.99 8.48
CA THR A 205 -6.42 -32.88 7.67
C THR A 205 -7.10 -31.84 8.57
N LEU A 206 -7.23 -30.62 8.07
CA LEU A 206 -8.09 -29.58 8.63
C LEU A 206 -9.35 -29.44 7.76
N PRO A 207 -10.48 -28.98 8.32
CA PRO A 207 -11.67 -28.64 7.53
C PRO A 207 -11.38 -27.44 6.63
N ASP A 208 -12.29 -27.18 5.68
CA ASP A 208 -12.25 -25.93 4.91
C ASP A 208 -12.52 -24.74 5.84
N LEU A 209 -11.62 -23.75 5.80
CA LEU A 209 -11.65 -22.56 6.64
C LEU A 209 -11.84 -21.27 5.84
N MET A 210 -12.10 -21.37 4.53
CA MET A 210 -12.19 -20.22 3.63
C MET A 210 -13.31 -19.23 4.02
N ASN A 211 -14.39 -19.73 4.65
CA ASN A 211 -15.49 -18.90 5.15
C ASN A 211 -15.20 -18.22 6.51
N SER A 212 -14.13 -18.63 7.20
CA SER A 212 -13.71 -18.05 8.49
C SER A 212 -12.86 -16.80 8.26
N THR A 213 -13.39 -15.81 7.55
CA THR A 213 -12.64 -14.62 7.11
C THR A 213 -12.15 -13.74 8.26
N ALA A 214 -12.70 -13.93 9.46
CA ALA A 214 -12.30 -13.24 10.69
C ALA A 214 -11.21 -13.99 11.50
N LEU A 215 -10.74 -15.15 11.01
CA LEU A 215 -9.75 -15.97 11.70
C LEU A 215 -8.42 -15.21 11.84
N LEU A 216 -7.98 -15.00 13.08
CA LEU A 216 -6.74 -14.30 13.44
C LEU A 216 -5.61 -15.30 13.75
N ASN A 217 -5.92 -16.37 14.48
CA ASN A 217 -4.91 -17.34 14.93
C ASN A 217 -5.34 -18.76 14.59
N LEU A 218 -4.44 -19.49 13.91
CA LEU A 218 -4.59 -20.91 13.62
C LEU A 218 -3.39 -21.69 14.17
N TYR A 219 -3.61 -22.44 15.25
CA TYR A 219 -2.61 -23.30 15.85
C TYR A 219 -2.94 -24.76 15.58
N CYS A 220 -2.18 -25.36 14.67
CA CYS A 220 -2.36 -26.73 14.19
C CYS A 220 -1.06 -27.55 14.29
N ASN A 221 -0.06 -27.05 15.00
CA ASN A 221 1.21 -27.71 15.23
C ASN A 221 1.07 -29.03 16.02
N ASN A 222 2.06 -29.91 15.90
CA ASN A 222 2.09 -31.24 16.55
C ASN A 222 0.85 -32.09 16.18
N ASN A 223 0.66 -32.27 14.88
CA ASN A 223 -0.39 -33.12 14.30
C ASN A 223 0.22 -34.05 13.24
N LYS A 224 -0.61 -34.64 12.39
CA LYS A 224 -0.21 -35.49 11.26
C LYS A 224 -0.67 -34.92 9.92
N LEU A 225 -0.80 -33.59 9.83
CA LEU A 225 -1.30 -32.90 8.64
C LEU A 225 -0.34 -33.10 7.47
N THR A 226 -0.86 -33.53 6.31
CA THR A 226 -0.06 -33.64 5.08
C THR A 226 -0.22 -32.43 4.15
N VAL A 227 -1.30 -31.65 4.35
CA VAL A 227 -1.62 -30.45 3.59
C VAL A 227 -2.40 -29.49 4.49
N LEU A 228 -2.25 -28.19 4.25
CA LEU A 228 -3.09 -27.15 4.86
C LEU A 228 -4.20 -26.75 3.88
N PRO A 229 -5.36 -26.29 4.37
CA PRO A 229 -6.42 -25.78 3.50
C PRO A 229 -5.98 -24.47 2.81
N ASP A 230 -6.78 -24.04 1.83
CA ASP A 230 -6.61 -22.76 1.17
C ASP A 230 -6.96 -21.62 2.15
N PHE A 231 -6.07 -20.63 2.27
CA PHE A 231 -6.22 -19.48 3.16
C PHE A 231 -6.44 -18.15 2.42
N THR A 232 -6.71 -18.19 1.11
CA THR A 232 -6.88 -17.03 0.24
C THR A 232 -7.85 -15.97 0.83
N ASN A 233 -8.94 -16.40 1.47
CA ASN A 233 -9.95 -15.50 2.06
C ASN A 233 -9.73 -15.19 3.55
N ASN A 234 -8.75 -15.83 4.21
CA ASN A 234 -8.42 -15.59 5.62
C ASN A 234 -7.45 -14.40 5.75
N THR A 235 -7.77 -13.27 5.13
CA THR A 235 -6.88 -12.10 5.04
C THR A 235 -6.58 -11.45 6.40
N ALA A 236 -7.33 -11.81 7.44
CA ALA A 236 -7.12 -11.37 8.82
C ALA A 236 -6.15 -12.27 9.62
N LEU A 237 -5.63 -13.35 9.03
CA LEU A 237 -4.77 -14.32 9.72
C LEU A 237 -3.43 -13.68 10.11
N GLU A 238 -3.23 -13.52 11.41
CA GLU A 238 -2.06 -12.89 12.06
C GLU A 238 -1.00 -13.94 12.45
N GLU A 239 -1.44 -15.12 12.89
CA GLU A 239 -0.56 -16.19 13.34
C GLU A 239 -0.98 -17.56 12.80
N LEU A 240 -0.02 -18.27 12.18
CA LEU A 240 -0.15 -19.63 11.68
C LEU A 240 0.96 -20.50 12.27
N MET A 241 0.60 -21.37 13.21
CA MET A 241 1.53 -22.35 13.80
C MET A 241 1.20 -23.74 13.25
N CYS A 242 2.01 -24.21 12.30
CA CYS A 242 1.87 -25.46 11.58
C CYS A 242 3.04 -26.44 11.75
N SER A 243 3.95 -26.16 12.69
CA SER A 243 5.13 -26.98 12.96
C SER A 243 4.84 -28.41 13.42
N TYR A 244 5.82 -29.30 13.28
CA TYR A 244 5.70 -30.71 13.72
C TYR A 244 4.49 -31.41 13.07
N ASN A 245 4.44 -31.34 11.73
CA ASN A 245 3.43 -31.98 10.89
C ASN A 245 4.12 -32.79 9.78
N GLN A 246 3.38 -33.17 8.73
CA GLN A 246 3.90 -33.89 7.56
C GLN A 246 3.66 -33.13 6.26
N LEU A 247 3.59 -31.79 6.31
CA LEU A 247 3.28 -30.94 5.16
C LEU A 247 4.36 -31.05 4.09
N THR A 248 3.98 -31.24 2.84
CA THR A 248 4.92 -31.28 1.69
C THR A 248 5.05 -29.95 0.96
N ALA A 249 4.06 -29.07 1.13
CA ALA A 249 4.04 -27.72 0.61
C ALA A 249 3.23 -26.83 1.56
N LEU A 250 3.43 -25.51 1.47
CA LEU A 250 2.54 -24.52 2.05
C LEU A 250 1.53 -24.06 0.99
N PRO A 251 0.30 -23.67 1.38
CA PRO A 251 -0.65 -23.02 0.48
C PRO A 251 -0.12 -21.64 0.07
N ASP A 252 -0.75 -21.03 -0.93
CA ASP A 252 -0.48 -19.64 -1.26
C ASP A 252 -0.92 -18.74 -0.10
N LEU A 253 0.04 -18.03 0.49
CA LEU A 253 -0.15 -17.11 1.61
C LEU A 253 -0.06 -15.63 1.19
N SER A 254 0.00 -15.34 -0.12
CA SER A 254 0.17 -13.98 -0.65
C SER A 254 -0.94 -13.01 -0.22
N ASN A 255 -2.15 -13.51 0.05
CA ASN A 255 -3.28 -12.71 0.54
C ASN A 255 -3.32 -12.54 2.07
N ASN A 256 -2.50 -13.28 2.82
CA ASN A 256 -2.43 -13.20 4.28
C ASN A 256 -1.39 -12.16 4.73
N ILE A 257 -1.48 -10.94 4.20
CA ILE A 257 -0.47 -9.88 4.37
C ILE A 257 -0.25 -9.39 5.81
N VAL A 258 -1.18 -9.71 6.72
CA VAL A 258 -1.09 -9.36 8.15
C VAL A 258 -0.42 -10.45 9.00
N LEU A 259 -0.06 -11.58 8.39
CA LEU A 259 0.61 -12.71 9.04
C LEU A 259 2.00 -12.27 9.53
N TYR A 260 2.17 -12.09 10.83
CA TYR A 260 3.45 -11.71 11.43
C TYR A 260 4.15 -12.89 12.10
N TRP A 261 3.43 -13.98 12.36
CA TRP A 261 4.00 -15.19 12.95
C TRP A 261 3.63 -16.43 12.12
N LEU A 262 4.61 -16.96 11.40
CA LEU A 262 4.49 -18.23 10.68
C LEU A 262 5.51 -19.21 11.26
N GLU A 263 5.03 -20.25 11.93
CA GLU A 263 5.87 -21.30 12.49
C GLU A 263 5.53 -22.63 11.81
N CYS A 264 6.40 -23.12 10.93
CA CYS A 264 6.14 -24.31 10.13
C CYS A 264 7.34 -25.27 10.04
N ASP A 265 8.25 -25.19 11.01
CA ASP A 265 9.39 -26.09 11.15
C ASP A 265 8.95 -27.56 11.39
N ASN A 266 9.88 -28.50 11.26
CA ASN A 266 9.59 -29.93 11.48
C ASN A 266 8.44 -30.46 10.59
N ASN A 267 8.45 -30.09 9.31
CA ASN A 267 7.56 -30.58 8.24
C ASN A 267 8.37 -31.30 7.14
N LYS A 268 7.71 -31.74 6.05
CA LYS A 268 8.32 -32.38 4.87
C LYS A 268 8.36 -31.44 3.64
N LEU A 269 8.47 -30.13 3.85
CA LEU A 269 8.45 -29.14 2.78
C LEU A 269 9.65 -29.36 1.83
N ASP A 270 9.38 -29.49 0.53
CA ASP A 270 10.39 -29.67 -0.53
C ASP A 270 10.55 -28.37 -1.35
N PHE A 271 11.77 -27.90 -1.55
CA PHE A 271 12.12 -26.61 -2.18
C PHE A 271 12.57 -26.77 -3.64
N SER A 272 11.88 -27.60 -4.43
CA SER A 272 12.41 -28.13 -5.70
C SER A 272 12.16 -27.31 -6.99
N ASP A 273 11.55 -26.10 -6.91
CA ASP A 273 11.11 -25.33 -8.09
C ASP A 273 12.00 -24.14 -8.51
N ALA A 274 13.20 -23.99 -7.98
CA ALA A 274 14.14 -22.99 -8.50
C ALA A 274 14.90 -23.54 -9.72
N ARG A 275 14.29 -23.56 -10.93
CA ARG A 275 14.87 -24.29 -12.08
C ARG A 275 15.06 -23.58 -13.43
N GLU A 276 14.77 -22.29 -13.63
CA GLU A 276 14.90 -21.71 -15.00
C GLU A 276 15.54 -20.31 -15.08
N LEU A 277 16.68 -20.21 -15.80
CA LEU A 277 17.21 -18.97 -16.39
C LEU A 277 16.48 -18.68 -17.71
N ARG A 278 16.14 -17.41 -17.97
CA ARG A 278 15.37 -16.98 -19.14
C ARG A 278 16.00 -15.77 -19.84
N ILE A 279 15.83 -15.69 -21.15
CA ILE A 279 16.07 -14.48 -21.96
C ILE A 279 14.78 -13.65 -21.88
N ALA A 280 14.86 -12.35 -21.56
CA ALA A 280 13.68 -11.52 -21.32
C ALA A 280 13.03 -11.00 -22.64
N ASP A 281 11.69 -10.99 -22.70
CA ASP A 281 10.90 -10.49 -23.84
C ASP A 281 10.76 -8.94 -23.84
N THR A 282 11.66 -8.28 -24.59
CA THR A 282 11.64 -6.99 -25.35
C THR A 282 11.16 -5.61 -24.80
N LEU A 283 11.94 -4.58 -25.20
CA LEU A 283 11.51 -3.23 -25.65
C LEU A 283 11.60 -3.16 -27.21
N PRO A 284 10.92 -2.22 -27.92
CA PRO A 284 10.21 -2.50 -29.18
C PRO A 284 10.93 -2.38 -30.55
N ASP A 285 12.25 -2.22 -30.64
CA ASP A 285 12.92 -1.88 -31.93
C ASP A 285 14.07 -2.83 -32.35
N LEU A 286 14.12 -4.07 -31.84
CA LEU A 286 15.19 -5.03 -32.20
C LEU A 286 14.63 -6.43 -32.43
N ILE A 287 14.84 -7.01 -33.62
CA ILE A 287 14.42 -8.37 -33.99
C ILE A 287 15.33 -9.38 -33.26
N VAL A 288 14.79 -10.17 -32.32
CA VAL A 288 15.45 -11.39 -31.80
C VAL A 288 14.39 -12.47 -31.47
N TYR A 289 14.76 -13.74 -31.74
CA TYR A 289 13.94 -14.95 -31.66
C TYR A 289 13.52 -15.35 -30.23
N GLU A 290 12.29 -15.89 -30.09
CA GLU A 290 11.80 -16.56 -28.88
C GLU A 290 12.62 -17.82 -28.55
N TYR A 291 12.98 -18.03 -27.28
CA TYR A 291 13.48 -19.31 -26.79
C TYR A 291 12.89 -19.68 -25.44
N SER A 292 12.24 -20.86 -25.38
CA SER A 292 11.81 -21.53 -24.16
C SER A 292 12.57 -22.86 -24.09
N PRO A 293 13.32 -23.17 -23.02
CA PRO A 293 13.96 -24.48 -22.90
C PRO A 293 12.88 -25.57 -22.76
N GLN A 294 12.81 -26.50 -23.71
CA GLN A 294 12.27 -27.82 -23.48
C GLN A 294 13.44 -28.78 -23.22
N ASN A 295 13.87 -28.98 -21.96
CA ASN A 295 14.42 -30.29 -21.61
C ASN A 295 14.46 -30.58 -20.09
N PRO A 296 13.73 -31.59 -19.60
CA PRO A 296 13.79 -32.06 -18.20
C PRO A 296 15.10 -32.78 -17.80
N PHE A 297 16.16 -32.74 -18.63
CA PHE A 297 17.32 -33.65 -18.53
C PHE A 297 18.72 -32.98 -18.56
N GLY A 298 18.84 -31.68 -18.32
CA GLY A 298 20.10 -31.07 -17.85
C GLY A 298 21.26 -30.92 -18.86
N ILE A 299 21.00 -30.45 -20.09
CA ILE A 299 22.04 -29.95 -21.00
C ILE A 299 21.96 -28.40 -21.03
N PRO A 300 23.07 -27.65 -20.87
CA PRO A 300 23.05 -26.17 -20.87
C PRO A 300 22.74 -25.55 -22.24
N ASP A 301 21.97 -24.45 -22.27
CA ASP A 301 21.60 -23.68 -23.48
C ASP A 301 22.73 -22.73 -23.97
N THR A 302 22.71 -22.27 -25.24
CA THR A 302 23.74 -21.39 -25.87
C THR A 302 23.14 -20.21 -26.69
N ILE A 303 23.77 -19.02 -26.67
CA ILE A 303 23.35 -17.76 -27.36
C ILE A 303 24.52 -17.09 -28.10
N ASP A 304 24.29 -16.44 -29.26
CA ASP A 304 25.28 -15.68 -30.06
C ASP A 304 24.89 -14.17 -30.23
N LEU A 305 25.82 -13.21 -30.08
CA LEU A 305 25.63 -11.73 -30.18
C LEU A 305 26.75 -11.03 -30.96
N ASN A 306 26.71 -9.72 -31.29
CA ASN A 306 27.84 -8.98 -31.90
C ASN A 306 28.68 -8.09 -30.98
N PRO A 307 29.98 -7.83 -31.28
CA PRO A 307 30.77 -6.88 -30.52
C PRO A 307 30.15 -5.49 -30.58
N GLY A 308 29.88 -4.89 -29.43
CA GLY A 308 29.12 -3.65 -29.29
C GLY A 308 27.65 -3.86 -28.91
N ASP A 309 27.11 -5.08 -29.02
CA ASP A 309 25.74 -5.38 -28.60
C ASP A 309 25.59 -5.36 -27.06
N THR A 310 24.36 -5.46 -26.58
CA THR A 310 24.05 -5.54 -25.14
C THR A 310 23.51 -6.92 -24.80
N LEU A 311 24.12 -7.58 -23.81
CA LEU A 311 23.67 -8.87 -23.27
C LEU A 311 22.77 -8.64 -22.05
N ILE A 312 21.58 -9.26 -22.01
CA ILE A 312 20.65 -9.20 -20.88
C ILE A 312 20.24 -10.63 -20.49
N LEU A 313 20.49 -11.03 -19.24
CA LEU A 313 20.12 -12.33 -18.69
C LEU A 313 19.21 -12.15 -17.48
N SER A 314 18.19 -13.00 -17.33
CA SER A 314 17.26 -12.93 -16.20
C SER A 314 17.05 -14.29 -15.55
N ILE A 315 16.75 -14.29 -14.25
CA ILE A 315 16.24 -15.46 -13.54
C ILE A 315 14.83 -15.15 -13.05
N ALA A 316 13.95 -16.17 -13.03
CA ALA A 316 12.65 -16.02 -12.39
C ALA A 316 12.86 -15.65 -10.91
N ASN A 317 12.15 -14.61 -10.46
CA ASN A 317 12.21 -14.15 -9.08
C ASN A 317 11.81 -15.31 -8.15
N GLN A 318 12.57 -15.51 -7.09
CA GLN A 318 12.39 -16.63 -6.15
C GLN A 318 11.78 -16.08 -4.86
N ASP A 319 10.59 -16.58 -4.49
CA ASP A 319 9.77 -15.96 -3.46
C ASP A 319 10.39 -15.91 -2.05
N SER A 320 11.45 -16.69 -1.78
CA SER A 320 12.15 -16.73 -0.49
C SER A 320 13.56 -16.12 -0.47
N ALA A 321 13.99 -15.47 -1.56
CA ALA A 321 15.32 -14.88 -1.69
C ALA A 321 15.35 -13.36 -1.40
N LEU A 322 16.31 -12.93 -0.59
CA LEU A 322 16.62 -11.56 -0.15
C LEU A 322 17.69 -10.86 -0.99
N SER A 323 18.56 -11.62 -1.68
CA SER A 323 19.56 -11.05 -2.59
C SER A 323 19.97 -12.04 -3.65
N TYR A 324 20.58 -11.54 -4.73
CA TYR A 324 21.10 -12.34 -5.82
C TYR A 324 22.59 -12.02 -6.06
N GLN A 325 23.30 -12.87 -6.80
CA GLN A 325 24.67 -12.62 -7.26
C GLN A 325 24.96 -13.44 -8.52
N TRP A 326 25.43 -12.77 -9.58
CA TRP A 326 25.81 -13.39 -10.85
C TRP A 326 27.31 -13.74 -10.93
N PHE A 327 27.61 -14.79 -11.70
CA PHE A 327 28.94 -15.33 -11.92
C PHE A 327 29.19 -15.61 -13.41
N ARG A 328 30.43 -15.38 -13.87
CA ARG A 328 30.95 -15.81 -15.18
C ARG A 328 32.04 -16.86 -14.93
N GLY A 329 31.76 -18.12 -15.24
CA GLY A 329 32.60 -19.23 -14.77
C GLY A 329 32.60 -19.29 -13.23
N THR A 330 33.78 -19.22 -12.61
CA THR A 330 33.92 -19.15 -11.14
C THR A 330 34.04 -17.73 -10.60
N ASP A 331 34.20 -16.75 -11.49
CA ASP A 331 34.50 -15.38 -11.12
C ASP A 331 33.21 -14.60 -10.86
N THR A 332 33.23 -13.79 -9.79
CA THR A 332 32.08 -12.96 -9.41
C THR A 332 32.02 -11.74 -10.34
N ILE A 333 30.85 -11.52 -10.93
CA ILE A 333 30.60 -10.30 -11.69
C ILE A 333 30.25 -9.21 -10.67
N THR A 334 31.22 -8.33 -10.42
CA THR A 334 31.15 -7.36 -9.34
C THR A 334 29.97 -6.40 -9.56
N GLY A 335 29.08 -6.29 -8.58
CA GLY A 335 27.90 -5.40 -8.61
C GLY A 335 26.66 -5.99 -9.28
N ALA A 336 26.73 -7.20 -9.85
CA ALA A 336 25.58 -7.88 -10.44
C ALA A 336 24.83 -8.71 -9.39
N THR A 337 24.02 -8.04 -8.55
CA THR A 337 23.34 -8.63 -7.38
C THR A 337 21.82 -8.68 -7.49
N ASP A 338 21.30 -8.49 -8.68
CA ASP A 338 19.87 -8.46 -8.99
C ASP A 338 19.44 -9.73 -9.74
N THR A 339 18.14 -9.92 -9.94
CA THR A 339 17.54 -10.96 -10.79
C THR A 339 17.86 -10.78 -12.29
N LEU A 340 18.38 -9.61 -12.66
CA LEU A 340 18.75 -9.23 -14.02
C LEU A 340 20.25 -8.89 -14.10
N LEU A 341 20.93 -9.39 -15.13
CA LEU A 341 22.30 -9.02 -15.49
C LEU A 341 22.30 -8.34 -16.86
N ILE A 342 22.87 -7.13 -16.93
CA ILE A 342 23.03 -6.37 -18.18
C ILE A 342 24.51 -6.07 -18.41
N ILE A 343 25.02 -6.38 -19.59
CA ILE A 343 26.38 -6.04 -20.03
C ILE A 343 26.29 -5.25 -21.33
N LEU A 344 26.76 -3.99 -21.29
CA LEU A 344 26.73 -3.05 -22.41
C LEU A 344 28.00 -3.17 -23.26
N ASN A 345 27.86 -2.96 -24.58
CA ASN A 345 28.97 -2.93 -25.54
C ASN A 345 29.87 -4.17 -25.43
N VAL A 346 29.26 -5.36 -25.49
CA VAL A 346 29.95 -6.64 -25.30
C VAL A 346 31.13 -6.77 -26.24
N THR A 347 32.22 -7.35 -25.76
CA THR A 347 33.42 -7.61 -26.54
C THR A 347 33.63 -9.11 -26.70
N LEU A 348 34.56 -9.53 -27.55
CA LEU A 348 34.83 -10.97 -27.74
C LEU A 348 35.21 -11.68 -26.42
N THR A 349 35.80 -10.95 -25.46
CA THR A 349 36.18 -11.48 -24.13
C THR A 349 35.00 -11.66 -23.16
N ASP A 350 33.80 -11.24 -23.52
CA ASP A 350 32.58 -11.43 -22.71
C ASP A 350 31.87 -12.77 -22.97
N SER A 351 32.41 -13.57 -23.89
CA SER A 351 31.97 -14.94 -24.14
C SER A 351 32.26 -15.86 -22.94
N GLY A 352 31.33 -16.72 -22.54
CA GLY A 352 31.50 -17.61 -21.39
C GLY A 352 30.20 -18.20 -20.82
N VAL A 353 30.30 -18.90 -19.69
CA VAL A 353 29.17 -19.55 -19.00
C VAL A 353 28.70 -18.71 -17.81
N TYR A 354 27.41 -18.48 -17.69
CA TYR A 354 26.79 -17.62 -16.67
C TYR A 354 25.86 -18.40 -15.74
N THR A 355 25.87 -18.04 -14.44
CA THR A 355 24.97 -18.58 -13.38
C THR A 355 24.58 -17.47 -12.39
N CYS A 356 23.46 -17.65 -11.67
CA CYS A 356 23.00 -16.74 -10.63
C CYS A 356 22.68 -17.48 -9.32
N ARG A 357 23.10 -16.93 -8.18
CA ARG A 357 22.79 -17.44 -6.83
C ARG A 357 21.83 -16.50 -6.11
N SER A 358 20.78 -17.01 -5.49
CA SER A 358 19.83 -16.30 -4.62
C SER A 358 20.07 -16.63 -3.15
N TYR A 359 19.80 -15.73 -2.20
CA TYR A 359 20.09 -15.91 -0.76
C TYR A 359 18.86 -15.66 0.12
N GLY A 360 18.42 -16.57 1.03
CA GLY A 360 17.08 -16.53 1.68
C GLY A 360 16.95 -16.86 3.19
N THR A 361 15.76 -17.29 3.67
CA THR A 361 15.57 -17.79 5.04
C THR A 361 14.64 -19.05 5.29
N ALA A 362 14.98 -20.33 4.91
CA ALA A 362 14.49 -21.75 5.37
C ALA A 362 15.35 -22.84 6.32
N LEU A 363 15.36 -22.95 7.72
CA LEU A 363 16.30 -23.25 8.95
C LEU A 363 17.35 -22.32 9.76
N ASP A 364 17.06 -21.84 11.00
CA ASP A 364 17.98 -21.90 12.21
C ASP A 364 17.23 -21.45 13.51
N THR A 365 17.37 -22.15 14.65
CA THR A 365 17.10 -21.63 16.03
C THR A 365 17.92 -22.47 17.06
N PRO A 366 18.22 -22.04 18.32
CA PRO A 366 18.36 -20.71 18.95
C PRO A 366 19.60 -20.61 19.94
N PRO A 367 19.85 -19.47 20.62
CA PRO A 367 19.25 -19.27 21.93
C PRO A 367 18.41 -17.99 21.95
N MET A 368 17.34 -18.03 22.72
CA MET A 368 16.25 -17.07 22.70
C MET A 368 16.65 -15.59 22.50
N ILE A 369 15.76 -14.91 21.76
CA ILE A 369 15.66 -13.48 21.44
C ILE A 369 16.30 -13.12 20.08
N ASN A 370 15.51 -13.37 19.01
CA ASN A 370 15.72 -13.04 17.59
C ASN A 370 16.64 -13.99 16.78
N GLY A 371 16.08 -14.74 15.81
CA GLY A 371 16.80 -15.51 14.77
C GLY A 371 16.42 -17.00 14.70
N PHE A 372 16.34 -17.67 13.54
CA PHE A 372 17.18 -17.48 12.36
C PHE A 372 16.70 -18.17 11.06
N GLY A 373 17.31 -17.60 10.02
CA GLY A 373 17.19 -17.78 8.59
C GLY A 373 18.31 -18.63 7.93
N ILE A 374 18.32 -18.76 6.60
CA ILE A 374 18.51 -20.06 5.91
C ILE A 374 18.54 -19.88 4.40
N SER A 375 19.76 -19.93 3.86
CA SER A 375 20.21 -18.66 3.31
C SER A 375 20.73 -18.63 1.89
N SER A 376 20.54 -19.65 1.02
CA SER A 376 20.67 -19.49 -0.46
C SER A 376 20.37 -20.69 -1.38
N PHE A 377 20.11 -20.43 -2.68
CA PHE A 377 19.95 -21.36 -3.83
C PHE A 377 20.71 -20.88 -5.11
N VAL A 378 21.07 -21.75 -6.10
CA VAL A 378 21.82 -21.42 -7.36
C VAL A 378 21.12 -21.93 -8.63
N SER A 379 21.04 -21.10 -9.69
CA SER A 379 20.42 -21.42 -10.99
C SER A 379 21.18 -22.44 -11.86
N GLU A 380 20.50 -23.00 -12.87
CA GLU A 380 21.15 -23.74 -13.97
C GLU A 380 22.07 -22.83 -14.82
N PRO A 381 23.08 -23.36 -15.54
CA PRO A 381 24.05 -22.56 -16.32
C PRO A 381 23.64 -22.26 -17.77
N LEU A 382 24.08 -21.11 -18.33
CA LEU A 382 23.83 -20.65 -19.72
C LEU A 382 25.13 -20.23 -20.44
N THR A 383 25.32 -20.59 -21.71
CA THR A 383 26.52 -20.25 -22.52
C THR A 383 26.26 -19.08 -23.49
N VAL A 384 27.19 -18.12 -23.60
CA VAL A 384 27.08 -16.95 -24.50
C VAL A 384 28.34 -16.77 -25.36
N ASN A 385 28.18 -16.49 -26.67
CA ASN A 385 29.24 -16.21 -27.66
C ASN A 385 29.04 -14.86 -28.37
N ILE A 386 30.12 -14.17 -28.79
CA ILE A 386 30.08 -12.85 -29.46
C ILE A 386 30.79 -12.87 -30.87
N ILE A 387 30.19 -12.32 -31.96
CA ILE A 387 30.49 -12.41 -33.43
C ILE A 387 30.11 -11.12 -34.24
N SER A 388 30.83 -10.54 -35.22
CA SER A 388 30.58 -9.13 -35.72
C SER A 388 29.49 -8.85 -36.81
N ALA A 389 28.88 -7.65 -36.76
CA ALA A 389 27.79 -7.13 -37.63
C ALA A 389 28.21 -6.70 -39.07
N PRO A 390 27.29 -6.67 -40.08
CA PRO A 390 27.63 -6.43 -41.49
C PRO A 390 27.89 -4.95 -41.87
N LEU A 391 28.60 -4.71 -42.97
CA LEU A 391 29.08 -3.39 -43.47
C LEU A 391 27.99 -2.51 -44.13
N SER A 392 28.05 -1.18 -43.98
CA SER A 392 27.21 -0.18 -44.68
C SER A 392 27.89 1.17 -45.03
N ALA A 393 27.51 1.86 -46.12
CA ALA A 393 28.06 3.12 -46.63
C ALA A 393 27.00 4.20 -46.96
N SER A 394 27.31 5.50 -46.74
CA SER A 394 26.38 6.63 -46.96
C SER A 394 27.08 7.97 -47.30
N ILE A 395 26.46 8.86 -48.07
CA ILE A 395 27.04 10.16 -48.47
C ILE A 395 26.99 11.17 -47.33
N SER A 396 28.11 11.84 -47.04
CA SER A 396 28.28 12.74 -45.90
C SER A 396 28.43 14.22 -46.25
N TYR A 397 28.81 14.57 -47.49
CA TYR A 397 28.95 15.96 -47.94
C TYR A 397 28.78 16.10 -49.45
N GLN A 398 28.32 17.27 -49.91
CA GLN A 398 28.31 17.66 -51.33
C GLN A 398 28.46 19.17 -51.55
N LYS A 399 29.04 19.57 -52.70
CA LYS A 399 29.17 20.95 -53.17
C LYS A 399 28.81 21.04 -54.66
N ASN A 400 27.92 21.97 -54.97
CA ASN A 400 27.46 22.29 -56.32
C ASN A 400 28.47 23.17 -57.10
N ALA A 401 28.31 23.27 -58.41
CA ALA A 401 29.19 24.11 -59.26
C ALA A 401 29.00 25.61 -58.98
N SER A 402 30.09 26.39 -58.98
CA SER A 402 30.06 27.81 -58.57
C SER A 402 29.47 28.77 -59.59
N CYS A 403 29.33 28.35 -60.85
CA CYS A 403 28.72 29.14 -61.92
C CYS A 403 27.98 28.22 -62.90
N ASN A 404 27.09 28.81 -63.70
CA ASN A 404 26.39 28.08 -64.74
C ASN A 404 27.42 27.53 -65.74
N GLY A 405 27.54 26.21 -65.84
CA GLY A 405 28.56 25.50 -66.61
C GLY A 405 29.88 25.21 -65.87
N GLY A 406 29.95 25.40 -64.56
CA GLY A 406 31.16 25.17 -63.74
C GLY A 406 31.52 23.69 -63.53
N MET A 407 32.81 23.40 -63.25
CA MET A 407 33.38 22.05 -63.03
C MET A 407 34.11 21.92 -61.68
N ASP A 408 33.56 22.54 -60.64
CA ASP A 408 34.18 22.67 -59.32
C ASP A 408 33.34 22.09 -58.17
N GLY A 409 32.44 21.15 -58.49
CA GLY A 409 31.64 20.40 -57.53
C GLY A 409 32.41 19.30 -56.80
N GLU A 410 31.90 18.86 -55.64
CA GLU A 410 32.57 17.94 -54.71
C GLU A 410 31.55 17.01 -54.00
N ALA A 411 31.97 15.82 -53.53
CA ALA A 411 31.15 14.91 -52.71
C ALA A 411 31.98 14.04 -51.74
N ALA A 412 31.42 13.60 -50.61
CA ALA A 412 32.09 12.71 -49.64
C ALA A 412 31.20 11.58 -49.07
N VAL A 413 31.80 10.51 -48.52
CA VAL A 413 31.12 9.30 -47.98
C VAL A 413 31.61 8.91 -46.57
N THR A 414 30.74 8.31 -45.77
CA THR A 414 31.01 7.66 -44.47
C THR A 414 30.62 6.18 -44.50
N VAL A 415 31.42 5.31 -43.87
CA VAL A 415 31.21 3.85 -43.80
C VAL A 415 31.12 3.38 -42.35
N THR A 416 30.14 2.53 -42.02
CA THR A 416 29.83 2.01 -40.68
C THR A 416 29.52 0.50 -40.71
N GLY A 417 29.68 -0.23 -39.61
CA GLY A 417 29.51 -1.70 -39.58
C GLY A 417 30.68 -2.46 -40.23
N GLY A 418 30.64 -3.80 -40.24
CA GLY A 418 31.75 -4.62 -40.74
C GLY A 418 33.04 -4.44 -39.93
N THR A 419 34.16 -4.92 -40.47
CA THR A 419 35.47 -4.81 -39.79
C THR A 419 36.41 -3.85 -40.50
N SER A 420 36.77 -2.74 -39.86
CA SER A 420 37.78 -1.78 -40.33
C SER A 420 39.16 -2.44 -40.53
N PRO A 421 40.01 -2.03 -41.51
CA PRO A 421 39.87 -0.88 -42.41
C PRO A 421 38.94 -1.10 -43.62
N TYR A 422 38.39 0.01 -44.14
CA TYR A 422 37.52 0.02 -45.32
C TYR A 422 38.26 0.49 -46.59
N THR A 423 37.82 0.03 -47.76
CA THR A 423 38.26 0.51 -49.08
C THR A 423 37.07 1.08 -49.87
N LEU A 424 37.28 2.13 -50.68
CA LEU A 424 36.22 2.88 -51.37
C LEU A 424 36.46 2.98 -52.89
N GLN A 425 35.39 3.08 -53.69
CA GLN A 425 35.45 3.25 -55.15
C GLN A 425 34.27 4.06 -55.71
N TRP A 426 34.52 5.26 -56.25
CA TRP A 426 33.52 6.17 -56.82
C TRP A 426 33.27 5.94 -58.32
N SER A 427 32.09 6.40 -58.79
CA SER A 427 31.59 6.29 -60.17
C SER A 427 31.90 7.50 -61.05
N ASP A 428 32.66 8.46 -60.53
CA ASP A 428 33.10 9.61 -61.32
C ASP A 428 34.00 9.13 -62.48
N SER A 429 34.21 9.97 -63.49
CA SER A 429 35.01 9.59 -64.66
C SER A 429 36.45 9.21 -64.33
N SER A 430 36.96 9.65 -63.17
CA SER A 430 38.31 9.36 -62.70
C SER A 430 38.38 8.20 -61.70
N ALA A 431 37.24 7.60 -61.34
CA ALA A 431 37.15 6.42 -60.47
C ALA A 431 37.93 6.59 -59.15
N GLN A 432 37.69 7.70 -58.45
CA GLN A 432 38.42 8.04 -57.22
C GLN A 432 38.12 7.06 -56.06
N THR A 433 39.04 6.90 -55.10
CA THR A 433 38.96 5.90 -54.00
C THR A 433 39.09 6.51 -52.61
N THR A 434 39.02 7.83 -52.50
CA THR A 434 39.09 8.58 -51.24
C THR A 434 37.71 8.75 -50.63
N ASP A 435 37.64 9.16 -49.37
CA ASP A 435 36.39 9.51 -48.71
C ASP A 435 35.71 10.74 -49.35
N THR A 436 36.48 11.63 -49.98
CA THR A 436 36.01 12.84 -50.68
C THR A 436 36.55 12.93 -52.12
N VAL A 437 35.72 13.40 -53.05
CA VAL A 437 36.02 13.55 -54.49
C VAL A 437 35.72 14.96 -55.00
N TYR A 438 36.48 15.45 -55.98
CA TYR A 438 36.48 16.84 -56.46
C TYR A 438 36.37 16.97 -57.99
N ASN A 439 36.16 18.20 -58.46
CA ASN A 439 36.07 18.61 -59.88
C ASN A 439 34.90 17.94 -60.62
N LEU A 440 33.78 17.81 -59.92
CA LEU A 440 32.56 17.23 -60.46
C LEU A 440 31.74 18.31 -61.18
N ASN A 441 31.15 17.94 -62.31
CA ASN A 441 30.10 18.72 -62.95
C ASN A 441 28.78 18.55 -62.19
N ALA A 442 27.80 19.42 -62.47
CA ALA A 442 26.42 19.14 -62.11
C ALA A 442 25.98 17.77 -62.72
N GLY A 443 25.50 16.84 -61.89
CA GLY A 443 25.27 15.44 -62.26
C GLY A 443 25.11 14.47 -61.07
N ILE A 444 24.94 13.16 -61.33
CA ILE A 444 24.72 12.10 -60.31
C ILE A 444 25.92 11.15 -60.22
N TYR A 445 26.37 10.80 -59.00
CA TYR A 445 27.53 9.93 -58.71
C TYR A 445 27.23 8.87 -57.62
N TYR A 446 28.03 7.80 -57.52
CA TYR A 446 27.93 6.74 -56.47
C TYR A 446 29.29 6.18 -56.01
N VAL A 447 29.33 5.49 -54.86
CA VAL A 447 30.54 4.90 -54.24
C VAL A 447 30.29 3.51 -53.63
N VAL A 448 31.22 2.56 -53.84
CA VAL A 448 31.23 1.22 -53.23
C VAL A 448 32.26 1.16 -52.10
N ALA A 449 31.86 0.72 -50.90
CA ALA A 449 32.73 0.46 -49.75
C ALA A 449 32.92 -1.05 -49.52
N THR A 450 34.13 -1.48 -49.12
CA THR A 450 34.46 -2.88 -48.76
C THR A 450 35.20 -2.93 -47.43
N ASP A 451 34.86 -3.86 -46.53
CA ASP A 451 35.54 -4.04 -45.24
C ASP A 451 36.72 -5.01 -45.32
N SER A 452 37.49 -5.09 -44.23
CA SER A 452 38.71 -5.92 -44.17
C SER A 452 38.44 -7.43 -44.19
N LEU A 453 37.18 -7.84 -43.99
CA LEU A 453 36.72 -9.22 -44.14
C LEU A 453 36.14 -9.50 -45.54
N GLY A 454 36.08 -8.48 -46.41
CA GLY A 454 35.68 -8.59 -47.82
C GLY A 454 34.18 -8.36 -48.08
N THR A 455 33.42 -7.88 -47.11
CA THR A 455 32.00 -7.53 -47.25
C THR A 455 31.87 -6.16 -47.93
N THR A 456 30.81 -5.88 -48.71
CA THR A 456 30.67 -4.63 -49.49
C THR A 456 29.30 -3.92 -49.34
N ASP A 457 29.24 -2.57 -49.45
CA ASP A 457 28.00 -1.74 -49.56
C ASP A 457 28.15 -0.51 -50.50
N THR A 458 27.08 0.18 -50.97
CA THR A 458 27.15 1.27 -51.99
C THR A 458 26.21 2.49 -51.74
N ALA A 459 26.65 3.74 -52.00
CA ALA A 459 25.88 5.01 -51.79
C ALA A 459 25.86 6.00 -53.00
N TYR A 460 24.89 6.93 -53.13
CA TYR A 460 24.65 7.83 -54.31
C TYR A 460 24.45 9.35 -53.97
N VAL A 461 24.84 10.31 -54.84
CA VAL A 461 24.79 11.79 -54.65
C VAL A 461 24.47 12.58 -55.96
N THR A 462 23.89 13.80 -55.90
CA THR A 462 23.58 14.69 -57.06
C THR A 462 24.05 16.15 -56.85
N LEU A 463 24.61 16.80 -57.87
CA LEU A 463 25.12 18.19 -57.85
C LEU A 463 24.42 19.14 -58.87
N ASP A 464 24.21 20.42 -58.51
CA ASP A 464 23.51 21.48 -59.31
C ASP A 464 24.41 22.70 -59.73
N GLU A 465 23.84 23.70 -60.43
CA GLU A 465 24.50 24.97 -60.86
C GLU A 465 23.58 26.24 -60.83
N PRO A 466 24.12 27.49 -60.76
CA PRO A 466 23.36 28.76 -60.56
C PRO A 466 22.68 29.41 -61.81
N LEU A 467 21.77 30.39 -61.61
CA LEU A 467 21.03 31.18 -62.64
C LEU A 467 21.66 32.59 -62.92
N VAL A 468 21.31 33.26 -64.04
CA VAL A 468 21.84 34.58 -64.53
C VAL A 468 21.36 35.83 -63.72
N VAL A 469 22.14 36.94 -63.65
CA VAL A 469 21.94 38.10 -62.72
C VAL A 469 21.70 39.48 -63.40
N THR A 470 20.76 40.30 -62.89
CA THR A 470 20.56 41.75 -63.20
C THR A 470 20.53 42.60 -61.91
N GLY A 471 20.97 43.88 -61.94
CA GLY A 471 21.09 44.72 -60.74
C GLY A 471 20.31 46.05 -60.76
N SER A 472 19.84 46.48 -59.59
CA SER A 472 19.38 47.85 -59.32
C SER A 472 19.58 48.15 -57.83
N GLN A 473 19.93 49.38 -57.47
CA GLN A 473 19.96 49.85 -56.09
C GLN A 473 18.97 50.99 -55.88
N THR A 474 18.43 51.10 -54.67
CA THR A 474 17.70 52.28 -54.22
C THR A 474 18.48 52.80 -53.03
N LEU A 475 18.89 54.06 -53.05
CA LEU A 475 19.67 54.68 -52.00
C LEU A 475 18.86 55.78 -51.33
N ILE A 476 19.05 55.95 -50.03
CA ILE A 476 18.31 56.96 -49.29
C ILE A 476 19.24 57.63 -48.28
N LEU A 477 19.10 58.94 -48.15
CA LEU A 477 19.94 59.79 -47.32
C LEU A 477 19.12 60.49 -46.23
N CYS A 478 19.78 60.83 -45.13
CA CYS A 478 19.23 61.74 -44.14
C CYS A 478 19.39 63.20 -44.56
N SER A 479 18.51 64.08 -44.08
CA SER A 479 18.64 65.52 -44.30
C SER A 479 20.02 66.03 -43.86
N GLY A 480 20.88 66.33 -44.83
CA GLY A 480 22.25 66.82 -44.62
C GLY A 480 23.35 65.99 -45.33
N ASP A 481 23.02 64.80 -45.84
CA ASP A 481 23.98 63.88 -46.46
C ASP A 481 23.94 63.91 -48.00
N SER A 482 24.99 63.36 -48.64
CA SER A 482 25.12 63.19 -50.10
C SER A 482 25.77 61.85 -50.44
N VAL A 483 25.56 61.32 -51.66
CA VAL A 483 26.16 60.05 -52.11
C VAL A 483 26.68 60.06 -53.54
N THR A 484 27.81 59.39 -53.77
CA THR A 484 28.41 59.19 -55.08
C THR A 484 28.08 57.82 -55.65
N VAL A 485 27.53 57.75 -56.88
CA VAL A 485 27.30 56.49 -57.59
C VAL A 485 27.94 56.56 -58.98
N GLY A 486 28.83 55.62 -59.28
CA GLY A 486 29.73 55.71 -60.44
C GLY A 486 30.71 56.88 -60.28
N SER A 487 30.66 57.82 -61.22
CA SER A 487 31.48 59.06 -61.18
C SER A 487 30.70 60.31 -60.73
N ASN A 488 29.42 60.17 -60.37
CA ASN A 488 28.49 61.29 -60.12
C ASN A 488 28.05 61.36 -58.65
N VAL A 489 27.85 62.56 -58.10
CA VAL A 489 27.40 62.81 -56.72
C VAL A 489 25.96 63.34 -56.70
N TYR A 490 25.12 62.83 -55.80
CA TYR A 490 23.70 63.15 -55.68
C TYR A 490 23.31 63.40 -54.21
N ASP A 491 22.49 64.43 -53.96
CA ASP A 491 22.05 64.87 -52.62
C ASP A 491 20.53 65.18 -52.56
N SER A 492 19.78 64.81 -53.60
CA SER A 492 18.33 65.04 -53.72
C SER A 492 17.59 63.85 -54.36
N THR A 493 16.30 63.69 -54.05
CA THR A 493 15.47 62.53 -54.45
C THR A 493 15.32 62.42 -55.99
N GLY A 494 15.56 61.24 -56.60
CA GLY A 494 15.55 61.00 -58.08
C GLY A 494 15.84 59.55 -58.54
N ALA A 495 15.99 59.25 -59.84
CA ALA A 495 16.32 57.91 -60.39
C ALA A 495 17.28 57.96 -61.61
N TYR A 496 18.30 57.08 -61.66
CA TYR A 496 19.48 57.16 -62.57
C TYR A 496 19.97 55.75 -63.02
N THR A 497 20.48 55.54 -64.26
CA THR A 497 20.86 54.19 -64.78
C THR A 497 22.23 54.16 -65.47
N ASP A 498 23.01 53.09 -65.25
CA ASP A 498 24.35 52.82 -65.82
C ASP A 498 24.51 51.37 -66.37
N LEU A 499 25.45 51.15 -67.31
CA LEU A 499 25.72 49.86 -67.98
C LEU A 499 27.18 49.41 -67.76
N PHE A 500 27.41 48.14 -67.41
CA PHE A 500 28.75 47.56 -67.19
C PHE A 500 28.96 46.28 -68.03
N MET A 501 30.07 46.20 -68.78
CA MET A 501 30.43 45.03 -69.60
C MET A 501 31.72 44.36 -69.09
N ALA A 502 31.70 43.04 -68.85
CA ALA A 502 32.87 42.23 -68.52
C ALA A 502 33.32 41.34 -69.69
N SER A 503 34.63 41.19 -69.86
CA SER A 503 35.25 40.60 -71.06
C SER A 503 35.10 39.09 -71.24
N ASN A 504 34.46 38.36 -70.32
CA ASN A 504 34.22 36.91 -70.40
C ASN A 504 32.72 36.53 -70.48
N GLY A 505 31.85 37.43 -70.95
CA GLY A 505 30.51 37.07 -71.41
C GLY A 505 29.40 37.05 -70.38
N CYS A 506 29.59 37.65 -69.20
CA CYS A 506 28.49 37.96 -68.29
C CYS A 506 28.17 39.46 -68.41
N ASP A 507 26.96 39.80 -68.87
CA ASP A 507 26.46 41.17 -68.95
C ASP A 507 25.66 41.55 -67.68
N SER A 508 25.63 42.84 -67.32
CA SER A 508 24.85 43.33 -66.18
C SER A 508 24.40 44.77 -66.40
N ILE A 509 23.11 45.03 -66.11
CA ILE A 509 22.48 46.36 -66.12
C ILE A 509 22.34 46.84 -64.67
N PHE A 510 22.54 48.13 -64.39
CA PHE A 510 22.48 48.68 -63.03
C PHE A 510 21.74 50.03 -62.91
N THR A 511 20.63 50.10 -62.16
CA THR A 511 19.80 51.33 -61.96
C THR A 511 19.78 51.79 -60.50
N THR A 512 19.93 53.09 -60.20
CA THR A 512 19.97 53.73 -58.87
C THR A 512 18.80 54.71 -58.63
N ASN A 513 17.96 54.48 -57.61
CA ASN A 513 16.87 55.41 -57.19
C ASN A 513 17.18 56.10 -55.84
N LEU A 514 17.24 57.44 -55.73
CA LEU A 514 17.60 58.23 -54.52
C LEU A 514 16.39 58.85 -53.78
N THR A 515 16.36 58.91 -52.44
CA THR A 515 15.36 59.68 -51.62
C THR A 515 16.00 60.34 -50.37
N VAL A 516 15.41 61.37 -49.74
CA VAL A 516 15.98 62.06 -48.53
C VAL A 516 14.94 62.27 -47.39
N ASP A 517 15.19 61.80 -46.15
CA ASP A 517 14.23 61.76 -45.00
C ASP A 517 14.77 62.36 -43.64
N THR A 518 13.91 62.54 -42.60
CA THR A 518 14.23 63.11 -41.24
C THR A 518 13.61 62.34 -40.03
N ALA A 519 14.29 62.22 -38.88
CA ALA A 519 13.90 61.38 -37.70
C ALA A 519 13.36 62.12 -36.43
N ILE A 520 12.53 61.45 -35.59
CA ILE A 520 11.88 61.94 -34.33
C ILE A 520 12.04 60.92 -33.17
N THR A 521 11.94 61.31 -31.87
CA THR A 521 12.00 60.37 -30.71
C THR A 521 10.82 60.47 -29.71
N GLY A 522 10.48 59.35 -29.03
CA GLY A 522 9.40 59.25 -28.01
C GLY A 522 9.68 58.22 -26.88
N ILE A 523 9.02 58.34 -25.73
CA ILE A 523 9.15 57.42 -24.57
C ILE A 523 7.78 57.02 -24.02
N GLN A 524 7.59 55.72 -23.72
CA GLN A 524 6.43 55.17 -23.03
C GLN A 524 6.84 54.21 -21.88
N THR A 525 6.04 54.14 -20.81
CA THR A 525 6.26 53.26 -19.64
C THR A 525 5.08 52.32 -19.47
N LEU A 526 5.35 51.01 -19.37
CA LEU A 526 4.35 49.95 -19.26
C LEU A 526 4.71 48.99 -18.11
N SER A 527 3.71 48.40 -17.46
CA SER A 527 3.89 47.40 -16.39
C SER A 527 3.03 46.18 -16.67
N ILE A 528 3.60 44.99 -16.53
CA ILE A 528 2.91 43.69 -16.68
C ILE A 528 3.28 42.75 -15.53
N CYS A 529 2.53 41.66 -15.35
CA CYS A 529 2.79 40.67 -14.30
C CYS A 529 3.70 39.55 -14.79
N ALA A 530 4.41 38.88 -13.88
CA ALA A 530 5.28 37.77 -14.22
C ALA A 530 4.47 36.63 -14.88
N GLY A 531 4.90 36.19 -16.06
CA GLY A 531 4.21 35.21 -16.90
C GLY A 531 3.39 35.84 -18.03
N ASP A 532 3.02 37.11 -17.93
CA ASP A 532 2.37 37.83 -19.02
C ASP A 532 3.38 38.30 -20.07
N SER A 533 2.85 38.66 -21.23
CA SER A 533 3.64 39.31 -22.27
C SER A 533 2.87 40.47 -22.89
N ILE A 534 3.60 41.49 -23.30
CA ILE A 534 3.06 42.63 -24.03
C ILE A 534 3.72 42.74 -25.39
N ILE A 535 2.92 43.05 -26.39
CA ILE A 535 3.42 43.35 -27.73
C ILE A 535 3.64 44.85 -27.78
N VAL A 536 4.89 45.25 -28.06
CA VAL A 536 5.24 46.64 -28.33
C VAL A 536 5.95 46.68 -29.68
N GLY A 537 5.37 47.41 -30.63
CA GLY A 537 5.74 47.29 -32.04
C GLY A 537 5.36 45.90 -32.58
N SER A 538 6.32 45.18 -33.16
CA SER A 538 6.17 43.79 -33.60
C SER A 538 6.74 42.76 -32.63
N SER A 539 7.34 43.21 -31.52
CA SER A 539 8.09 42.36 -30.60
C SER A 539 7.30 42.06 -29.33
N VAL A 540 7.43 40.83 -28.84
CA VAL A 540 6.80 40.36 -27.60
C VAL A 540 7.83 40.44 -26.48
N TYR A 541 7.47 41.14 -25.40
CA TYR A 541 8.33 41.29 -24.22
C TYR A 541 7.66 40.70 -22.97
N ASN A 542 8.43 39.98 -22.18
CA ASN A 542 8.00 39.30 -20.95
C ASN A 542 9.03 39.44 -19.80
N ALA A 543 9.99 40.36 -19.92
CA ALA A 543 11.02 40.62 -18.91
C ALA A 543 11.14 42.13 -18.62
N SER A 544 11.56 42.49 -17.41
CA SER A 544 11.82 43.89 -17.04
C SER A 544 13.01 44.43 -17.81
N GLY A 545 12.87 45.61 -18.40
CA GLY A 545 13.94 46.20 -19.19
C GLY A 545 13.54 47.50 -19.89
N ILE A 546 14.56 48.17 -20.41
CA ILE A 546 14.38 49.30 -21.32
C ILE A 546 14.56 48.76 -22.75
N TYR A 547 13.48 48.77 -23.51
CA TYR A 547 13.44 48.28 -24.88
C TYR A 547 13.33 49.48 -25.81
N THR A 548 14.31 49.63 -26.70
CA THR A 548 14.27 50.67 -27.74
C THR A 548 13.81 50.02 -29.03
N ASP A 549 12.68 50.49 -29.55
CA ASP A 549 12.28 50.16 -30.91
C ASP A 549 12.77 51.28 -31.81
N ILE A 550 13.65 50.91 -32.74
CA ILE A 550 14.08 51.79 -33.80
C ILE A 550 13.03 51.61 -34.89
N LEU A 551 12.15 52.59 -35.01
CA LEU A 551 11.26 52.72 -36.15
C LEU A 551 12.12 53.06 -37.35
N THR A 552 12.66 52.00 -37.92
CA THR A 552 13.53 52.03 -39.07
C THR A 552 12.72 52.59 -40.21
N SER A 553 13.08 53.80 -40.62
CA SER A 553 12.75 54.18 -41.98
C SER A 553 13.64 53.29 -42.84
N THR A 554 13.14 52.75 -43.93
CA THR A 554 13.94 51.96 -44.89
C THR A 554 15.05 52.80 -45.58
N LYS A 555 15.28 54.00 -45.04
CA LYS A 555 15.69 55.25 -45.65
C LYS A 555 16.79 55.94 -44.81
N GLY A 556 17.17 55.38 -43.66
CA GLY A 556 18.36 55.75 -42.87
C GLY A 556 18.15 56.83 -41.81
N CYS A 557 16.96 57.46 -41.75
CA CYS A 557 16.61 58.45 -40.74
C CYS A 557 15.62 57.85 -39.74
N ASP A 558 16.15 57.02 -38.86
CA ASP A 558 15.33 56.18 -38.00
C ASP A 558 14.86 56.90 -36.74
N SER A 559 13.56 56.80 -36.47
CA SER A 559 12.95 57.38 -35.28
C SER A 559 13.04 56.38 -34.12
N VAL A 560 13.31 56.84 -32.89
CA VAL A 560 13.48 55.93 -31.74
C VAL A 560 12.30 56.08 -30.78
N ASN A 561 11.58 54.98 -30.54
CA ASN A 561 10.58 54.89 -29.48
C ASN A 561 11.10 54.00 -28.35
N THR A 562 11.26 54.56 -27.16
CA THR A 562 11.77 53.83 -25.99
C THR A 562 10.62 53.38 -25.11
N THR A 563 10.55 52.08 -24.85
CA THR A 563 9.60 51.47 -23.91
C THR A 563 10.32 51.01 -22.66
N ASN A 564 9.96 51.59 -21.52
CA ASN A 564 10.39 51.09 -20.21
C ASN A 564 9.34 50.11 -19.70
N LEU A 565 9.66 48.82 -19.70
CA LEU A 565 8.77 47.75 -19.23
C LEU A 565 9.21 47.26 -17.84
N THR A 566 8.28 47.26 -16.90
CA THR A 566 8.47 46.62 -15.58
C THR A 566 7.61 45.36 -15.50
N VAL A 567 8.22 44.23 -15.20
CA VAL A 567 7.56 42.96 -14.87
C VAL A 567 7.53 42.83 -13.37
N THR A 568 6.32 42.78 -12.80
CA THR A 568 6.08 42.65 -11.37
C THR A 568 5.86 41.18 -11.01
N ASP A 569 6.53 40.69 -9.97
CA ASP A 569 6.34 39.33 -9.49
C ASP A 569 4.89 39.07 -9.06
N LEU A 570 4.43 37.84 -9.25
CA LEU A 570 3.11 37.42 -8.78
C LEU A 570 3.06 37.39 -7.23
N PRO A 571 1.92 37.72 -6.62
CA PRO A 571 1.77 37.64 -5.16
C PRO A 571 1.84 36.20 -4.67
N VAL A 572 2.62 35.92 -3.61
CA VAL A 572 2.70 34.58 -3.01
C VAL A 572 1.44 34.27 -2.21
N VAL A 573 0.64 33.33 -2.70
CA VAL A 573 -0.66 32.98 -2.13
C VAL A 573 -0.64 31.66 -1.34
N SER A 574 -1.34 31.61 -0.21
CA SER A 574 -1.55 30.37 0.57
C SER A 574 -2.93 30.31 1.23
N ILE A 575 -3.42 29.09 1.45
CA ILE A 575 -4.66 28.80 2.18
C ILE A 575 -4.29 28.26 3.55
N THR A 576 -4.95 28.76 4.60
CA THR A 576 -4.84 28.24 5.96
C THR A 576 -6.23 27.94 6.52
N GLY A 577 -6.32 26.89 7.33
CA GLY A 577 -7.59 26.44 7.92
C GLY A 577 -8.42 25.51 7.02
N LEU A 578 -7.88 25.04 5.89
CA LEU A 578 -8.51 24.03 5.04
C LEU A 578 -7.84 22.67 5.27
N ASP A 579 -8.58 21.71 5.83
CA ASP A 579 -8.14 20.33 5.97
C ASP A 579 -8.29 19.55 4.64
N THR A 580 -7.58 18.43 4.50
CA THR A 580 -7.61 17.61 3.28
C THR A 580 -8.84 16.70 3.22
N ASN A 581 -9.49 16.43 4.35
CA ASN A 581 -10.63 15.53 4.46
C ASN A 581 -11.70 16.05 5.42
N TYR A 582 -12.96 16.02 4.98
CA TYR A 582 -14.13 16.35 5.79
C TYR A 582 -15.19 15.25 5.75
N CYS A 583 -16.03 15.21 6.77
CA CYS A 583 -17.29 14.49 6.80
C CYS A 583 -18.40 15.40 6.28
N LEU A 584 -19.37 14.85 5.53
CA LEU A 584 -20.49 15.62 4.97
C LEU A 584 -21.27 16.44 6.01
N ASN A 585 -21.31 15.96 7.26
CA ASN A 585 -21.99 16.60 8.40
C ASN A 585 -21.06 17.45 9.28
N ASP A 586 -19.81 17.69 8.89
CA ASP A 586 -18.92 18.60 9.60
C ASP A 586 -19.48 20.02 9.62
N ALA A 587 -19.12 20.77 10.67
CA ALA A 587 -19.49 22.17 10.80
C ALA A 587 -18.81 23.02 9.71
N VAL A 588 -19.39 24.18 9.43
CA VAL A 588 -18.80 25.17 8.52
C VAL A 588 -17.48 25.69 9.11
N GLU A 589 -16.41 25.64 8.31
CA GLU A 589 -15.10 26.17 8.69
C GLU A 589 -14.82 27.52 8.03
N THR A 590 -14.04 28.37 8.69
CA THR A 590 -13.64 29.68 8.15
C THR A 590 -12.18 29.62 7.71
N LEU A 591 -11.97 29.73 6.41
CA LEU A 591 -10.65 29.71 5.78
C LEU A 591 -10.01 31.10 5.83
N THR A 592 -8.69 31.14 5.92
CA THR A 592 -7.91 32.37 5.81
C THR A 592 -6.94 32.27 4.65
N GLY A 593 -7.10 33.15 3.66
CA GLY A 593 -6.17 33.31 2.57
C GLY A 593 -5.10 34.34 2.92
N THR A 594 -3.85 34.04 2.55
CA THR A 594 -2.73 34.97 2.68
C THR A 594 -2.22 35.31 1.29
N PRO A 595 -2.08 36.60 0.91
CA PRO A 595 -2.45 37.80 1.65
C PRO A 595 -3.97 37.96 1.81
N ALA A 596 -4.45 38.72 2.80
CA ALA A 596 -5.89 38.87 3.07
C ALA A 596 -6.59 39.77 2.02
N GLY A 597 -7.86 39.47 1.71
CA GLY A 597 -8.69 40.27 0.79
C GLY A 597 -8.94 39.65 -0.58
N GLY A 598 -8.41 38.45 -0.82
CA GLY A 598 -8.71 37.65 -2.01
C GLY A 598 -10.06 36.92 -1.92
N ILE A 599 -10.33 36.09 -2.93
CA ILE A 599 -11.61 35.41 -3.13
C ILE A 599 -11.39 33.90 -3.14
N PHE A 600 -12.14 33.18 -2.32
CA PHE A 600 -12.21 31.72 -2.40
C PHE A 600 -13.30 31.29 -3.39
N SER A 601 -13.02 30.20 -4.10
CA SER A 601 -13.97 29.54 -5.01
C SER A 601 -13.84 28.02 -4.89
N GLY A 602 -14.88 27.30 -5.29
CA GLY A 602 -14.96 25.86 -5.19
C GLY A 602 -16.31 25.42 -4.62
N ALA A 603 -16.62 24.12 -4.74
CA ALA A 603 -17.85 23.56 -4.17
C ALA A 603 -17.86 23.75 -2.65
N GLY A 604 -19.03 24.13 -2.10
CA GLY A 604 -19.20 24.36 -0.66
C GLY A 604 -18.64 25.68 -0.12
N MET A 605 -18.00 26.53 -0.94
CA MET A 605 -17.55 27.85 -0.51
C MET A 605 -18.68 28.89 -0.49
N ASN A 606 -18.74 29.68 0.58
CA ASN A 606 -19.53 30.90 0.67
C ASN A 606 -18.70 31.99 1.36
N GLY A 607 -18.15 32.92 0.59
CA GLY A 607 -17.16 33.88 1.09
C GLY A 607 -15.91 33.15 1.59
N THR A 608 -15.53 33.38 2.85
CA THR A 608 -14.40 32.68 3.49
C THR A 608 -14.83 31.37 4.18
N GLN A 609 -16.09 30.98 4.10
CA GLN A 609 -16.62 29.81 4.78
C GLN A 609 -16.69 28.60 3.85
N PHE A 610 -16.12 27.47 4.28
CA PHE A 610 -16.25 26.18 3.62
C PHE A 610 -17.30 25.32 4.34
N SER A 611 -18.31 24.86 3.60
CA SER A 611 -19.36 23.97 4.11
C SER A 611 -19.28 22.62 3.39
N PRO A 612 -18.85 21.55 4.08
CA PRO A 612 -18.82 20.19 3.52
C PRO A 612 -20.18 19.72 3.02
N ALA A 613 -21.25 20.04 3.75
CA ALA A 613 -22.63 19.72 3.36
C ALA A 613 -23.04 20.33 2.01
N ASN A 614 -22.57 21.54 1.71
CA ASN A 614 -22.87 22.24 0.44
C ASN A 614 -21.91 21.86 -0.68
N ALA A 615 -20.72 21.34 -0.36
CA ALA A 615 -19.80 20.78 -1.35
C ALA A 615 -20.31 19.45 -1.92
N ASP A 616 -21.12 18.72 -1.14
CA ASP A 616 -21.52 17.33 -1.40
C ASP A 616 -20.32 16.37 -1.39
N THR A 617 -20.58 15.07 -1.44
CA THR A 617 -19.56 14.03 -1.36
C THR A 617 -18.64 14.00 -2.59
N GLY A 618 -17.37 13.65 -2.38
CA GLY A 618 -16.37 13.58 -3.45
C GLY A 618 -15.17 14.51 -3.21
N THR A 619 -14.24 14.50 -4.16
CA THR A 619 -13.07 15.38 -4.14
C THR A 619 -13.38 16.68 -4.86
N HIS A 620 -13.16 17.79 -4.16
CA HIS A 620 -13.39 19.15 -4.64
C HIS A 620 -12.09 19.94 -4.60
N THR A 621 -11.92 20.84 -5.54
CA THR A 621 -10.79 21.76 -5.56
C THR A 621 -11.25 23.11 -5.01
N ILE A 622 -10.60 23.57 -3.94
CA ILE A 622 -10.81 24.91 -3.40
C ILE A 622 -9.66 25.78 -3.87
N THR A 623 -10.00 26.87 -4.54
CA THR A 623 -9.02 27.81 -5.09
C THR A 623 -9.15 29.16 -4.41
N TYR A 624 -8.03 29.69 -3.93
CA TYR A 624 -7.92 31.04 -3.43
C TYR A 624 -7.22 31.92 -4.46
N TYR A 625 -7.88 32.99 -4.89
CA TYR A 625 -7.35 34.01 -5.80
C TYR A 625 -7.02 35.27 -5.02
N TYR A 626 -5.86 35.86 -5.27
CA TYR A 626 -5.53 37.18 -4.74
C TYR A 626 -4.94 38.06 -5.84
N THR A 627 -5.45 39.27 -5.92
CA THR A 627 -4.93 40.32 -6.80
C THR A 627 -4.26 41.39 -5.95
N ASP A 628 -3.00 41.68 -6.22
CA ASP A 628 -2.23 42.68 -5.49
C ASP A 628 -2.56 44.12 -5.95
N GLY A 629 -1.89 45.11 -5.34
CA GLY A 629 -2.06 46.53 -5.69
C GLY A 629 -1.56 46.91 -7.08
N ASN A 630 -0.86 46.01 -7.78
CA ASN A 630 -0.37 46.19 -9.15
C ASN A 630 -1.23 45.45 -10.18
N ASN A 631 -2.42 44.97 -9.78
CA ASN A 631 -3.33 44.13 -10.57
C ASN A 631 -2.77 42.74 -10.95
N CYS A 632 -1.69 42.28 -10.31
CA CYS A 632 -1.16 40.94 -10.53
C CYS A 632 -1.95 39.93 -9.71
N THR A 633 -2.47 38.90 -10.39
CA THR A 633 -3.31 37.88 -9.78
C THR A 633 -2.58 36.56 -9.76
N ASP A 634 -2.49 35.94 -8.59
CA ASP A 634 -2.06 34.56 -8.43
C ASP A 634 -3.13 33.74 -7.73
N SER A 635 -3.03 32.42 -7.85
CA SER A 635 -3.96 31.50 -7.21
C SER A 635 -3.28 30.25 -6.69
N VAL A 636 -3.75 29.76 -5.55
CA VAL A 636 -3.38 28.46 -5.00
C VAL A 636 -4.63 27.60 -4.92
N SER A 637 -4.50 26.34 -5.28
CA SER A 637 -5.57 25.36 -5.17
C SER A 637 -5.17 24.25 -4.22
N GLN A 638 -6.11 23.83 -3.37
CA GLN A 638 -5.97 22.66 -2.51
C GLN A 638 -7.16 21.74 -2.75
N ASN A 639 -6.89 20.45 -2.95
CA ASN A 639 -7.93 19.44 -3.03
C ASN A 639 -8.40 19.05 -1.64
N VAL A 640 -9.72 18.93 -1.49
CA VAL A 640 -10.41 18.51 -0.29
C VAL A 640 -11.35 17.37 -0.63
N THR A 641 -11.37 16.31 0.18
CA THR A 641 -12.30 15.18 -0.01
C THR A 641 -13.39 15.20 1.05
N VAL A 642 -14.65 15.29 0.63
CA VAL A 642 -15.83 15.21 1.49
C VAL A 642 -16.39 13.79 1.44
N ASN A 643 -16.44 13.14 2.60
CA ASN A 643 -16.82 11.74 2.74
C ASN A 643 -18.17 11.59 3.45
N ILE A 644 -18.90 10.51 3.14
CA ILE A 644 -20.01 10.06 3.98
C ILE A 644 -19.42 9.35 5.19
N CYS A 645 -19.33 10.05 6.32
CA CYS A 645 -18.86 9.47 7.57
C CYS A 645 -20.04 8.87 8.35
N THR A 646 -20.34 7.60 8.14
CA THR A 646 -21.35 6.89 8.94
C THR A 646 -20.80 6.58 10.33
N GLY A 647 -21.43 7.07 11.39
CA GLY A 647 -21.07 6.74 12.79
C GLY A 647 -19.94 7.56 13.41
N ILE A 648 -19.30 8.47 12.65
CA ILE A 648 -18.32 9.43 13.18
C ILE A 648 -19.08 10.67 13.64
N ASN A 649 -19.76 10.57 14.77
CA ASN A 649 -20.47 11.71 15.36
C ASN A 649 -19.58 12.32 16.43
N ASN A 650 -19.38 13.65 16.42
CA ASN A 650 -18.82 14.42 17.56
C ASN A 650 -19.74 14.39 18.81
N GLN A 651 -20.66 13.45 18.90
CA GLN A 651 -21.65 13.31 19.96
C GLN A 651 -21.18 12.23 20.93
N SER A 652 -20.70 12.67 22.08
CA SER A 652 -20.57 11.86 23.29
C SER A 652 -21.94 11.30 23.65
N SER A 653 -22.13 9.98 23.52
CA SER A 653 -23.25 9.30 24.14
C SER A 653 -22.92 9.06 25.62
N THR A 654 -23.73 9.68 26.47
CA THR A 654 -23.95 9.35 27.90
C THR A 654 -22.70 9.30 28.80
N ASN A 655 -22.41 10.45 29.43
CA ASN A 655 -21.64 10.67 30.67
C ASN A 655 -20.13 10.34 30.73
N ASN A 656 -19.36 11.37 31.13
CA ASN A 656 -18.18 11.44 32.02
C ASN A 656 -16.75 10.99 31.65
N ILE A 657 -16.44 10.33 30.52
CA ILE A 657 -15.01 10.05 30.21
C ILE A 657 -14.36 11.25 29.49
N GLN A 658 -13.49 11.99 30.20
CA GLN A 658 -12.68 13.04 29.60
C GLN A 658 -11.49 12.42 28.84
N LEU A 659 -11.44 12.62 27.53
CA LEU A 659 -10.32 12.24 26.68
C LEU A 659 -9.44 13.46 26.40
N LYS A 660 -8.15 13.36 26.72
CA LYS A 660 -7.12 14.30 26.26
C LYS A 660 -6.29 13.62 25.19
N ILE A 661 -6.15 14.28 24.04
CA ILE A 661 -5.37 13.79 22.91
C ILE A 661 -4.25 14.79 22.64
N TYR A 662 -3.00 14.33 22.75
CA TYR A 662 -1.82 15.18 22.54
C TYR A 662 -0.59 14.37 22.09
N PRO A 663 0.29 14.93 21.23
CA PRO A 663 0.05 16.11 20.40
C PRO A 663 -1.11 15.87 19.40
N ASN A 664 -1.42 16.86 18.56
CA ASN A 664 -2.47 16.71 17.55
C ASN A 664 -2.17 15.45 16.68
N PRO A 665 -3.14 14.52 16.49
CA PRO A 665 -2.97 13.29 15.70
C PRO A 665 -2.53 13.43 14.25
N ASN A 666 -2.35 14.65 13.72
CA ASN A 666 -1.96 14.91 12.34
C ASN A 666 -0.80 14.04 11.82
N THR A 667 0.18 13.70 12.66
CA THR A 667 1.34 12.89 12.23
C THR A 667 1.16 11.39 12.44
N GLY A 668 -0.04 10.92 12.79
CA GLY A 668 -0.31 9.52 13.12
C GLY A 668 0.15 9.08 14.50
N VAL A 669 0.98 9.87 15.20
CA VAL A 669 1.47 9.55 16.55
C VAL A 669 0.86 10.50 17.58
N PHE A 670 0.10 9.95 18.53
CA PHE A 670 -0.54 10.74 19.59
C PHE A 670 -0.77 9.90 20.85
N THR A 671 -0.97 10.58 21.98
CA THR A 671 -1.33 9.94 23.25
C THR A 671 -2.80 10.18 23.53
N VAL A 672 -3.51 9.11 23.89
CA VAL A 672 -4.86 9.17 24.47
C VAL A 672 -4.71 9.05 25.98
N GLU A 673 -4.99 10.12 26.70
CA GLU A 673 -5.08 10.16 28.17
C GLU A 673 -6.56 10.15 28.59
N MET A 674 -6.90 9.27 29.53
CA MET A 674 -8.26 8.96 29.96
C MET A 674 -8.38 9.12 31.47
N GLU A 675 -9.45 9.73 31.94
CA GLU A 675 -9.79 9.79 33.37
C GLU A 675 -10.72 8.62 33.73
N ILE A 676 -10.25 7.70 34.58
CA ILE A 676 -10.97 6.43 34.87
C ILE A 676 -11.40 6.39 36.35
N PRO A 677 -12.69 6.15 36.64
CA PRO A 677 -13.18 6.09 38.02
C PRO A 677 -12.98 4.73 38.75
N GLU A 678 -12.83 3.59 38.05
CA GLU A 678 -12.73 2.24 38.66
C GLU A 678 -11.90 1.21 37.84
N LEU A 679 -11.58 0.03 38.40
CA LEU A 679 -10.85 -1.10 37.77
C LEU A 679 -11.69 -1.83 36.70
N GLN A 680 -11.85 -1.22 35.52
CA GLN A 680 -12.58 -1.79 34.39
C GLN A 680 -11.66 -2.04 33.19
N ASP A 681 -12.06 -2.97 32.32
CA ASP A 681 -11.35 -3.23 31.08
C ASP A 681 -11.61 -2.08 30.10
N ILE A 682 -10.54 -1.63 29.43
CA ILE A 682 -10.60 -0.51 28.49
C ILE A 682 -10.29 -1.05 27.10
N ILE A 683 -11.17 -0.76 26.16
CA ILE A 683 -10.94 -1.07 24.74
C ILE A 683 -10.77 0.26 24.03
N ILE A 684 -9.59 0.48 23.46
CA ILE A 684 -9.37 1.56 22.50
C ILE A 684 -9.49 0.94 21.12
N SER A 685 -10.29 1.55 20.26
CA SER A 685 -10.39 1.19 18.85
C SER A 685 -10.37 2.43 17.99
N ILE A 686 -9.73 2.35 16.83
CA ILE A 686 -9.71 3.39 15.82
C ILE A 686 -10.20 2.74 14.55
N THR A 687 -11.24 3.32 13.96
CA THR A 687 -11.83 2.85 12.72
C THR A 687 -11.72 3.93 11.66
N ASN A 688 -11.49 3.56 10.40
CA ASN A 688 -11.54 4.50 9.28
C ASN A 688 -13.00 4.84 8.92
N ILE A 689 -13.20 5.73 7.94
CA ILE A 689 -14.53 6.14 7.46
C ILE A 689 -15.40 4.99 6.92
N LEU A 690 -14.79 3.86 6.53
CA LEU A 690 -15.48 2.66 6.07
C LEU A 690 -15.86 1.72 7.23
N GLY A 691 -15.55 2.09 8.48
CA GLY A 691 -15.77 1.28 9.67
C GLY A 691 -14.73 0.17 9.88
N GLN A 692 -13.66 0.13 9.09
CA GLN A 692 -12.59 -0.86 9.22
C GLN A 692 -11.68 -0.48 10.39
N SER A 693 -11.39 -1.44 11.28
CA SER A 693 -10.51 -1.23 12.43
C SER A 693 -9.06 -1.08 11.96
N VAL A 694 -8.45 0.08 12.20
CA VAL A 694 -7.02 0.34 11.93
C VAL A 694 -6.14 0.18 13.17
N TYR A 695 -6.76 0.23 14.35
CA TYR A 695 -6.08 -0.02 15.61
C TYR A 695 -7.11 -0.50 16.62
N LYS A 696 -6.78 -1.55 17.37
CA LYS A 696 -7.63 -2.02 18.47
C LYS A 696 -6.74 -2.64 19.53
N GLU A 697 -6.90 -2.17 20.76
CA GLU A 697 -6.13 -2.70 21.88
C GLU A 697 -7.01 -2.78 23.12
N MET A 698 -6.91 -3.91 23.82
CA MET A 698 -7.46 -4.08 25.16
C MET A 698 -6.36 -3.75 26.16
N LEU A 699 -6.58 -2.72 26.96
CA LEU A 699 -5.62 -2.29 27.96
C LEU A 699 -5.87 -3.03 29.27
N SER A 700 -4.78 -3.51 29.90
CA SER A 700 -4.81 -4.07 31.25
C SER A 700 -5.36 -3.07 32.26
N LYS A 701 -6.07 -3.58 33.28
CA LYS A 701 -6.59 -2.78 34.41
C LYS A 701 -5.46 -1.93 35.01
N ASN A 702 -5.66 -0.59 35.07
CA ASN A 702 -4.76 0.49 35.54
C ASN A 702 -4.00 1.33 34.49
N ILE A 703 -4.18 1.12 33.18
CA ILE A 703 -3.55 1.98 32.16
C ILE A 703 -4.45 3.18 31.83
N TYR A 704 -4.01 4.40 32.16
CA TYR A 704 -4.75 5.67 31.94
C TYR A 704 -4.18 6.55 30.82
N LYS A 705 -3.07 6.12 30.20
CA LYS A 705 -2.45 6.77 29.04
C LYS A 705 -1.98 5.71 28.07
N LYS A 706 -2.26 5.89 26.78
CA LYS A 706 -1.74 5.03 25.72
C LYS A 706 -1.22 5.89 24.57
N GLN A 707 0.05 5.68 24.21
CA GLN A 707 0.60 6.19 22.97
C GLN A 707 0.15 5.28 21.84
N ILE A 708 -0.38 5.88 20.79
CA ILE A 708 -0.84 5.22 19.58
C ILE A 708 0.06 5.72 18.46
N ASP A 709 0.56 4.77 17.66
CA ASP A 709 1.34 5.04 16.47
C ASP A 709 0.60 4.46 15.26
N LEU A 710 0.15 5.35 14.39
CA LEU A 710 -0.53 5.06 13.13
C LEU A 710 0.30 5.51 11.92
N ASN A 711 1.63 5.61 12.04
CA ASN A 711 2.52 6.06 10.95
C ASN A 711 2.41 5.21 9.67
N ALA A 712 2.00 3.94 9.80
CA ALA A 712 1.77 3.05 8.66
C ALA A 712 0.37 3.19 8.03
N THR A 713 -0.51 4.06 8.56
CA THR A 713 -1.88 4.25 8.06
C THR A 713 -1.96 5.38 7.04
N SER A 714 -2.95 5.30 6.14
CA SER A 714 -3.19 6.35 5.14
C SER A 714 -3.72 7.63 5.78
N THR A 715 -3.46 8.76 5.13
CA THR A 715 -4.02 10.06 5.54
C THR A 715 -5.54 10.00 5.42
N GLY A 716 -6.27 10.54 6.40
CA GLY A 716 -7.72 10.37 6.45
C GLY A 716 -8.39 10.71 7.78
N ILE A 717 -9.71 10.49 7.80
CA ILE A 717 -10.56 10.69 8.98
C ILE A 717 -10.74 9.36 9.67
N TYR A 718 -10.59 9.37 10.99
CA TYR A 718 -10.78 8.19 11.82
C TYR A 718 -11.69 8.49 13.01
N ASN A 719 -12.42 7.46 13.44
CA ASN A 719 -13.16 7.46 14.69
C ASN A 719 -12.37 6.73 15.76
N LEU A 720 -11.85 7.47 16.74
CA LEU A 720 -11.31 6.94 17.98
C LEU A 720 -12.48 6.65 18.93
N GLN A 721 -12.70 5.38 19.21
CA GLN A 721 -13.67 4.90 20.19
C GLN A 721 -12.95 4.32 21.40
N VAL A 722 -13.32 4.82 22.58
CA VAL A 722 -12.86 4.29 23.88
C VAL A 722 -14.07 3.73 24.60
N VAL A 723 -14.00 2.43 24.96
CA VAL A 723 -15.02 1.72 25.72
C VAL A 723 -14.48 1.40 27.10
N ILE A 724 -15.17 1.83 28.16
CA ILE A 724 -14.85 1.52 29.55
C ILE A 724 -16.09 0.90 30.19
N GLY A 725 -16.08 -0.41 30.41
CA GLY A 725 -17.25 -1.15 30.89
C GLY A 725 -18.46 -1.03 29.97
N LYS A 726 -19.45 -0.21 30.36
CA LYS A 726 -20.66 0.08 29.56
C LYS A 726 -20.64 1.46 28.89
N GLU A 727 -19.65 2.30 29.19
CA GLU A 727 -19.54 3.66 28.65
C GLU A 727 -18.73 3.65 27.36
N ILE A 728 -19.17 4.45 26.38
CA ILE A 728 -18.55 4.55 25.06
C ILE A 728 -18.34 6.03 24.73
N THR A 729 -17.10 6.42 24.48
CA THR A 729 -16.74 7.75 24.00
C THR A 729 -16.13 7.67 22.61
N ASN A 730 -16.67 8.46 21.68
CA ASN A 730 -16.18 8.57 20.32
C ASN A 730 -15.53 9.95 20.10
N LYS A 731 -14.44 9.99 19.33
CA LYS A 731 -13.74 11.22 18.96
C LYS A 731 -13.24 11.13 17.52
N LYS A 732 -13.59 12.12 16.70
CA LYS A 732 -13.00 12.29 15.37
C LYS A 732 -11.54 12.72 15.50
N ILE A 733 -10.65 12.02 14.80
CA ILE A 733 -9.24 12.41 14.62
C ILE A 733 -8.91 12.46 13.12
N ILE A 734 -7.94 13.31 12.74
CA ILE A 734 -7.51 13.50 11.35
C ILE A 734 -6.00 13.24 11.31
N ILE A 735 -5.57 12.38 10.40
CA ILE A 735 -4.16 12.13 10.08
C ILE A 735 -3.87 12.78 8.73
N LYS A 736 -2.85 13.64 8.67
CA LYS A 736 -2.56 14.52 7.54
C LYS A 736 -1.41 14.02 6.68
#